data_AF-A0A0B5F2N7-F1
#
_entry.id   AF-A0A0B5F2N7-F1
#
_cell.length_a   1.000
_cell.length_b   1.000
_cell.length_c   1.000
_cell.angle_alpha   90.00
_cell.angle_beta   90.00
_cell.angle_gamma   90.00
#
_symmetry.space_group_name_H-M   'P 1'
#
loop_
_entity.id
_entity.type
_entity.pdbx_description
1 polymer ?
#
loop_
_entity_poly.entity_id
_entity_poly.type
_entity_poly.pdbx_seq_one_letter_code
_entity_poly.pdbx_strand_id
1 'polypeptide(L)'
;MSAAVGEPGVPEASTTHRDSTQVPDPYGDRALLTAEMTKGYDAVPEEKRERLRRYLEAVVAARPAPVHTAVAFNALYFGYDLGGDGYGGSPLSLDDFPVITFGECAPVLPVGAMVCVATGSDPLYAEIVHREGAHPDVGALGDVPAWVSGAPVGAEGPGRPGNDPAPRRRELLVPDLHAFGPALSLSPTQLHRLRTRRRWINEDGHVVVDVCYPSPEVTRRDDLTAYADHLLTTAREQLLSPFVPISLAALVGSTHDDDLRAGLLGLLDTVGGVLDASAALRTWGHYAMTRASLADCWQDTGPLGGGDLRSFVAAVEHAATPAKRRHGRTAAVTAYTAVGPWLRGFTGATELLRGVGYAAAVCRANVALADVVHGDSDQGLFENGSRITLDDAFEGGGVWRSRYPGGAEALGDPLTPAGHGWASTLPAPSEPEPEAEVDPVDLPLADDASLGSSELLRKDADEIVWRAPLRLSHLIGGWIPLHPLVARELRGSHGPYPMPRLELDHAGQTLKEDEAVQQVTAELGDEPGRLTGVIWPRDFLPGLMLELRWPRGGTVIRLTTTQLEEPVQIGDRVVGHCYDPRVLTREDAPGSNRHGDSAAGLGPRQLVIRTVRRCGLLTLDGHALLDRSVLPNAVYGRRPLGAQAAALESAVAELLAERLLEPALGSRDVWGQPHYPARNGQPAIPLIGYRPARRRVIRPWGGGEPTHRRLDVVQFVPGHLRRLRPGFLPSEAQRVAFREHCRSLGKADGWELPYGYTFVTEHTRGR
;
A
#
# COMPACT_ATOMS: atom_id res chain seq x y z
N MET A 1 44.48 -67.42 -8.98
CA MET A 1 43.14 -67.51 -9.57
C MET A 1 42.15 -66.81 -8.64
N SER A 2 41.38 -65.89 -9.20
CA SER A 2 40.28 -65.06 -8.66
C SER A 2 40.07 -64.97 -7.14
N ALA A 3 40.27 -63.76 -6.60
CA ALA A 3 39.63 -63.29 -5.37
C ALA A 3 38.54 -62.28 -5.74
N ALA A 4 37.34 -62.51 -5.20
CA ALA A 4 36.11 -61.83 -5.55
C ALA A 4 36.05 -60.37 -5.04
N VAL A 5 35.34 -59.58 -5.82
CA VAL A 5 34.99 -58.17 -5.65
C VAL A 5 34.14 -57.97 -4.38
N GLY A 6 34.56 -57.02 -3.54
CA GLY A 6 33.74 -56.40 -2.49
C GLY A 6 33.72 -54.89 -2.73
N GLU A 7 32.53 -54.34 -2.94
CA GLU A 7 32.26 -52.90 -3.08
C GLU A 7 32.64 -52.13 -1.79
N PRO A 8 33.30 -50.97 -1.87
CA PRO A 8 33.39 -50.04 -0.76
C PRO A 8 32.21 -49.05 -0.81
N GLY A 9 31.41 -49.08 0.25
CA GLY A 9 30.28 -48.19 0.48
C GLY A 9 30.65 -46.71 0.45
N VAL A 10 29.74 -45.94 -0.13
CA VAL A 10 29.69 -44.47 -0.17
C VAL A 10 29.62 -43.93 1.26
N PRO A 11 30.45 -42.95 1.65
CA PRO A 11 30.29 -42.29 2.94
C PRO A 11 29.08 -41.35 2.89
N GLU A 12 28.05 -41.65 3.68
CA GLU A 12 27.01 -40.69 4.04
C GLU A 12 27.66 -39.46 4.66
N ALA A 13 27.67 -38.36 3.92
CA ALA A 13 28.05 -37.06 4.44
C ALA A 13 26.96 -36.57 5.38
N SER A 14 27.16 -36.83 6.67
CA SER A 14 26.47 -36.20 7.78
C SER A 14 26.64 -34.66 7.73
N THR A 15 25.71 -33.96 7.09
CA THR A 15 25.58 -32.50 7.20
C THR A 15 24.85 -32.14 8.49
N THR A 16 25.52 -32.35 9.62
CA THR A 16 25.08 -31.84 10.92
C THR A 16 25.49 -30.38 11.08
N HIS A 17 24.49 -29.50 11.19
CA HIS A 17 24.44 -28.31 12.05
C HIS A 17 25.79 -27.64 12.40
N ARG A 18 26.29 -26.76 11.53
CA ARG A 18 27.38 -25.81 11.87
C ARG A 18 27.07 -24.33 11.64
N ASP A 19 25.82 -23.99 11.28
CA ASP A 19 25.44 -22.63 10.83
C ASP A 19 24.77 -21.74 11.88
N SER A 20 24.69 -22.14 13.16
CA SER A 20 23.84 -21.42 14.12
C SER A 20 24.44 -20.11 14.68
N THR A 21 25.72 -19.83 14.46
CA THR A 21 26.42 -18.67 15.05
C THR A 21 26.87 -17.60 14.06
N GLN A 22 26.81 -17.85 12.75
CA GLN A 22 27.22 -16.88 11.75
C GLN A 22 26.04 -15.96 11.38
N VAL A 23 26.28 -14.65 11.29
CA VAL A 23 25.27 -13.69 10.82
C VAL A 23 24.88 -14.06 9.39
N PRO A 24 23.58 -14.20 9.08
CA PRO A 24 23.16 -14.56 7.73
C PRO A 24 23.52 -13.48 6.70
N ASP A 25 23.94 -13.90 5.50
CA ASP A 25 24.27 -13.02 4.36
C ASP A 25 23.06 -12.98 3.37
N PRO A 26 22.60 -11.80 2.91
CA PRO A 26 21.60 -11.68 1.84
C PRO A 26 21.92 -12.48 0.58
N TYR A 27 23.19 -12.50 0.16
CA TYR A 27 23.69 -13.30 -0.97
C TYR A 27 24.26 -14.66 -0.52
N GLY A 28 23.92 -15.10 0.70
CA GLY A 28 24.38 -16.36 1.25
C GLY A 28 23.73 -17.60 0.63
N ASP A 29 24.09 -18.78 1.15
CA ASP A 29 23.61 -20.07 0.64
C ASP A 29 22.07 -20.20 0.65
N ARG A 30 21.40 -19.58 1.63
CA ARG A 30 19.94 -19.51 1.72
C ARG A 30 19.51 -18.05 1.57
N ALA A 31 18.64 -17.74 0.61
CA ALA A 31 18.04 -16.41 0.51
C ALA A 31 17.39 -16.00 1.85
N LEU A 32 17.59 -14.75 2.27
CA LEU A 32 16.94 -14.22 3.48
C LEU A 32 15.48 -13.86 3.21
N LEU A 33 15.23 -13.25 2.05
CA LEU A 33 13.89 -12.92 1.57
C LEU A 33 13.18 -14.17 1.05
N THR A 34 11.90 -14.30 1.37
CA THR A 34 11.05 -15.43 0.97
C THR A 34 9.67 -14.94 0.57
N ALA A 35 8.96 -15.71 -0.26
CA ALA A 35 7.64 -15.33 -0.78
C ALA A 35 6.61 -15.10 0.33
N GLU A 36 6.73 -15.73 1.50
CA GLU A 36 5.81 -15.49 2.61
C GLU A 36 5.96 -14.11 3.23
N MET A 37 7.16 -13.50 3.14
CA MET A 37 7.42 -12.16 3.65
C MET A 37 6.71 -11.07 2.82
N THR A 38 6.29 -11.35 1.59
CA THR A 38 5.51 -10.39 0.78
C THR A 38 4.09 -10.20 1.31
N LYS A 39 3.67 -11.01 2.29
CA LYS A 39 2.33 -10.96 2.92
C LYS A 39 2.31 -10.21 4.25
N GLY A 40 3.44 -9.67 4.71
CA GLY A 40 3.55 -8.95 5.98
C GLY A 40 4.08 -9.80 7.15
N TYR A 41 4.47 -9.13 8.24
CA TYR A 41 5.17 -9.69 9.38
C TYR A 41 4.48 -10.93 9.98
N ASP A 42 3.16 -10.84 10.19
CA ASP A 42 2.35 -11.88 10.83
C ASP A 42 2.24 -13.17 10.00
N ALA A 43 2.44 -13.08 8.68
CA ALA A 43 2.39 -14.24 7.78
C ALA A 43 3.70 -15.05 7.81
N VAL A 44 4.76 -14.53 8.41
CA VAL A 44 6.10 -15.13 8.36
C VAL A 44 6.31 -16.11 9.52
N PRO A 45 6.68 -17.37 9.24
CA PRO A 45 7.05 -18.33 10.27
C PRO A 45 8.17 -17.83 11.20
N GLU A 46 8.09 -18.16 12.49
CA GLU A 46 9.06 -17.71 13.52
C GLU A 46 10.51 -17.99 13.13
N GLU A 47 10.82 -19.18 12.59
CA GLU A 47 12.18 -19.54 12.16
C GLU A 47 12.75 -18.55 11.11
N LYS A 48 11.91 -18.11 10.18
CA LYS A 48 12.30 -17.15 9.13
C LYS A 48 12.43 -15.74 9.71
N ARG A 49 11.52 -15.34 10.61
CA ARG A 49 11.61 -14.06 11.35
C ARG A 49 12.88 -13.99 12.18
N GLU A 50 13.22 -15.06 12.89
CA GLU A 50 14.43 -15.15 13.73
C GLU A 50 15.72 -15.02 12.91
N ARG A 51 15.77 -15.65 11.72
CA ARG A 51 16.92 -15.53 10.83
C ARG A 51 17.05 -14.11 10.27
N LEU A 52 15.93 -13.49 9.89
CA LEU A 52 15.90 -12.10 9.43
C LEU A 52 16.30 -11.13 10.56
N ARG A 53 15.79 -11.34 11.77
CA ARG A 53 16.09 -10.55 12.98
C ARG A 53 17.58 -10.49 13.25
N ARG A 54 18.27 -11.63 13.24
CA ARG A 54 19.73 -11.68 13.45
C ARG A 54 20.52 -10.86 12.44
N TYR A 55 20.10 -10.85 11.17
CA TYR A 55 20.71 -10.01 10.16
C TYR A 55 20.43 -8.52 10.40
N LEU A 56 19.16 -8.15 10.63
CA LEU A 56 18.76 -6.75 10.83
C LEU A 56 19.38 -6.15 12.11
N GLU A 57 19.49 -6.90 13.19
CA GLU A 57 20.21 -6.48 14.41
C GLU A 57 21.68 -6.18 14.12
N ALA A 58 22.33 -7.00 13.29
CA ALA A 58 23.71 -6.78 12.89
C ALA A 58 23.85 -5.55 11.96
N VAL A 59 22.90 -5.31 11.06
CA VAL A 59 22.85 -4.09 10.24
C VAL A 59 22.73 -2.85 11.13
N VAL A 60 21.80 -2.85 12.10
CA VAL A 60 21.59 -1.73 13.02
C VAL A 60 22.82 -1.48 13.89
N ALA A 61 23.56 -2.54 14.27
CA ALA A 61 24.80 -2.41 15.02
C ALA A 61 25.98 -1.88 14.17
N ALA A 62 26.03 -2.22 12.87
CA ALA A 62 27.11 -1.84 11.98
C ALA A 62 26.96 -0.41 11.41
N ARG A 63 25.71 0.06 11.24
CA ARG A 63 25.42 1.36 10.65
C ARG A 63 25.69 2.50 11.65
N PRO A 64 26.35 3.59 11.21
CA PRO A 64 26.61 4.76 12.08
C PRO A 64 25.35 5.62 12.31
N ALA A 65 24.35 5.53 11.43
CA ALA A 65 23.06 6.20 11.54
C ALA A 65 22.00 5.27 12.16
N PRO A 66 20.94 5.81 12.80
CA PRO A 66 19.72 5.04 13.04
C PRO A 66 19.22 4.41 11.74
N VAL A 67 18.77 3.17 11.81
CA VAL A 67 18.35 2.44 10.61
C VAL A 67 16.85 2.55 10.47
N HIS A 68 16.42 3.35 9.50
CA HIS A 68 15.01 3.39 9.08
C HIS A 68 14.58 2.06 8.46
N THR A 69 13.31 1.67 8.58
CA THR A 69 12.76 0.45 7.95
C THR A 69 13.08 0.36 6.44
N ALA A 70 13.00 1.47 5.71
CA ALA A 70 13.39 1.52 4.28
C ALA A 70 14.90 1.23 4.06
N VAL A 71 15.77 1.73 4.95
CA VAL A 71 17.21 1.47 4.91
C VAL A 71 17.52 0.01 5.28
N ALA A 72 16.81 -0.55 6.26
CA ALA A 72 16.89 -1.97 6.59
C ALA A 72 16.43 -2.85 5.42
N PHE A 73 15.36 -2.45 4.73
CA PHE A 73 14.92 -3.12 3.51
C PHE A 73 15.99 -3.03 2.41
N ASN A 74 16.58 -1.86 2.15
CA ASN A 74 17.70 -1.74 1.22
C ASN A 74 18.85 -2.67 1.58
N ALA A 75 19.21 -2.73 2.86
CA ALA A 75 20.29 -3.61 3.31
C ALA A 75 20.01 -5.08 3.01
N LEU A 76 18.76 -5.49 3.08
CA LEU A 76 18.32 -6.85 2.78
C LEU A 76 18.16 -7.11 1.27
N TYR A 77 17.50 -6.20 0.56
CA TYR A 77 17.10 -6.36 -0.84
C TYR A 77 18.21 -6.02 -1.82
N PHE A 78 19.11 -5.10 -1.48
CA PHE A 78 20.27 -4.75 -2.29
C PHE A 78 21.57 -5.34 -1.76
N GLY A 79 21.51 -6.06 -0.62
CA GLY A 79 22.62 -6.82 -0.06
C GLY A 79 23.76 -5.97 0.46
N TYR A 80 23.52 -5.30 1.59
CA TYR A 80 24.54 -4.53 2.32
C TYR A 80 25.54 -5.45 3.02
N ASP A 81 26.82 -5.17 2.84
CA ASP A 81 27.91 -5.92 3.46
C ASP A 81 28.26 -5.38 4.85
N LEU A 82 28.24 -6.26 5.84
CA LEU A 82 28.56 -5.94 7.24
C LEU A 82 30.08 -5.86 7.52
N GLY A 83 30.92 -6.23 6.56
CA GLY A 83 32.39 -6.23 6.67
C GLY A 83 33.05 -4.88 6.44
N GLY A 84 32.28 -3.82 6.19
CA GLY A 84 32.75 -2.44 6.03
C GLY A 84 32.71 -1.89 4.60
N ASP A 85 32.41 -2.73 3.61
CA ASP A 85 32.24 -2.29 2.22
C ASP A 85 30.84 -1.75 1.93
N GLY A 86 29.87 -1.95 2.83
CA GLY A 86 28.49 -1.51 2.64
C GLY A 86 27.90 -2.07 1.34
N TYR A 87 27.31 -1.22 0.50
CA TYR A 87 26.85 -1.62 -0.84
C TYR A 87 27.98 -1.74 -1.88
N GLY A 88 29.23 -1.39 -1.56
CA GLY A 88 30.36 -1.50 -2.49
C GLY A 88 30.65 -2.94 -2.93
N GLY A 89 30.26 -3.92 -2.12
CA GLY A 89 30.31 -5.35 -2.46
C GLY A 89 29.04 -5.86 -3.16
N SER A 90 28.07 -5.00 -3.47
CA SER A 90 26.84 -5.36 -4.17
C SER A 90 26.99 -5.14 -5.68
N PRO A 91 26.44 -6.02 -6.54
CA PRO A 91 26.45 -5.86 -8.00
C PRO A 91 25.46 -4.79 -8.51
N LEU A 92 25.08 -3.83 -7.68
CA LEU A 92 24.21 -2.72 -8.08
C LEU A 92 24.86 -1.84 -9.16
N SER A 93 24.04 -1.39 -10.11
CA SER A 93 24.43 -0.39 -11.10
C SER A 93 24.27 1.01 -10.51
N LEU A 94 25.37 1.75 -10.38
CA LEU A 94 25.36 3.14 -9.90
C LEU A 94 24.75 4.11 -10.93
N ASP A 95 24.72 3.71 -12.20
CA ASP A 95 24.15 4.51 -13.29
C ASP A 95 22.62 4.59 -13.19
N ASP A 96 22.00 3.66 -12.46
CA ASP A 96 20.55 3.59 -12.26
C ASP A 96 20.07 4.54 -11.13
N PHE A 97 20.99 5.27 -10.48
CA PHE A 97 20.65 6.13 -9.35
C PHE A 97 20.11 7.48 -9.82
N PRO A 98 18.97 7.95 -9.29
CA PRO A 98 18.45 9.27 -9.60
C PRO A 98 19.48 10.35 -9.26
N VAL A 99 19.73 11.22 -10.23
CA VAL A 99 20.68 12.34 -10.09
C VAL A 99 19.96 13.53 -9.48
N ILE A 100 20.47 14.02 -8.36
CA ILE A 100 19.98 15.22 -7.68
C ILE A 100 20.88 16.40 -8.03
N THR A 101 20.26 17.45 -8.57
CA THR A 101 20.90 18.74 -8.82
C THR A 101 20.39 19.76 -7.80
N PHE A 102 21.31 20.50 -7.17
CA PHE A 102 20.98 21.42 -6.08
C PHE A 102 20.59 22.81 -6.61
N GLY A 103 19.59 23.45 -5.98
CA GLY A 103 19.14 24.82 -6.27
C GLY A 103 17.85 24.94 -7.10
N GLU A 104 17.26 23.82 -7.51
CA GLU A 104 15.96 23.75 -8.20
C GLU A 104 14.93 23.05 -7.30
N CYS A 105 13.64 23.18 -7.64
CA CYS A 105 12.60 22.38 -7.00
C CYS A 105 12.85 20.90 -7.27
N ALA A 106 12.98 20.10 -6.21
CA ALA A 106 13.28 18.68 -6.30
C ALA A 106 12.01 17.83 -6.22
N PRO A 107 11.96 16.65 -6.88
CA PRO A 107 10.94 15.66 -6.57
C PRO A 107 11.10 15.14 -5.14
N VAL A 108 10.03 14.55 -4.59
CA VAL A 108 10.06 13.95 -3.25
C VAL A 108 11.10 12.83 -3.20
N LEU A 109 12.02 12.92 -2.24
CA LEU A 109 13.04 11.90 -1.98
C LEU A 109 12.78 11.25 -0.60
N PRO A 110 12.29 10.01 -0.57
CA PRO A 110 12.03 9.32 0.70
C PRO A 110 13.32 8.83 1.37
N VAL A 111 13.23 8.54 2.67
CA VAL A 111 14.28 7.81 3.38
C VAL A 111 14.47 6.44 2.73
N GLY A 112 15.71 6.02 2.55
CA GLY A 112 16.10 4.84 1.78
C GLY A 112 16.33 5.12 0.29
N ALA A 113 16.06 6.32 -0.23
CA ALA A 113 16.42 6.64 -1.61
C ALA A 113 17.95 6.58 -1.79
N MET A 114 18.43 5.77 -2.74
CA MET A 114 19.81 5.76 -3.20
C MET A 114 19.96 6.78 -4.34
N VAL A 115 20.89 7.71 -4.20
CA VAL A 115 20.93 8.92 -5.02
C VAL A 115 22.36 9.25 -5.45
N CYS A 116 22.46 9.99 -6.55
CA CYS A 116 23.72 10.57 -7.03
C CYS A 116 23.62 12.10 -6.99
N VAL A 117 24.37 12.76 -6.11
CA VAL A 117 24.40 14.23 -6.04
C VAL A 117 25.45 14.75 -7.03
N ALA A 118 25.01 15.55 -8.01
CA ALA A 118 25.89 16.08 -9.05
C ALA A 118 26.77 17.24 -8.51
N THR A 119 28.07 16.98 -8.26
CA THR A 119 28.99 18.02 -7.71
C THR A 119 29.80 18.78 -8.74
N GLY A 120 29.50 18.67 -10.04
CA GLY A 120 30.26 19.31 -11.13
C GLY A 120 31.71 18.78 -11.29
N SER A 121 32.15 17.89 -10.40
CA SER A 121 33.38 17.10 -10.48
C SER A 121 33.00 15.63 -10.33
N ASP A 122 33.29 15.02 -9.18
CA ASP A 122 32.96 13.62 -8.91
C ASP A 122 31.50 13.46 -8.43
N PRO A 123 30.74 12.48 -8.93
CA PRO A 123 29.40 12.19 -8.42
C PRO A 123 29.47 11.77 -6.95
N LEU A 124 28.51 12.24 -6.17
CA LEU A 124 28.36 11.89 -4.76
C LEU A 124 27.26 10.84 -4.60
N TYR A 125 27.64 9.59 -4.43
CA TYR A 125 26.67 8.54 -4.14
C TYR A 125 26.30 8.53 -2.66
N ALA A 126 24.99 8.50 -2.38
CA ALA A 126 24.48 8.52 -1.02
C ALA A 126 23.19 7.71 -0.89
N GLU A 127 22.94 7.24 0.32
CA GLU A 127 21.61 6.77 0.73
C GLU A 127 21.00 7.83 1.65
N ILE A 128 19.77 8.25 1.40
CA ILE A 128 19.08 9.18 2.30
C ILE A 128 18.67 8.43 3.56
N VAL A 129 19.25 8.76 4.71
CA VAL A 129 19.01 8.04 5.97
C VAL A 129 18.11 8.76 6.94
N HIS A 130 17.83 10.05 6.73
CA HIS A 130 16.89 10.83 7.53
C HIS A 130 16.33 11.98 6.70
N ARG A 131 15.08 12.35 6.99
CA ARG A 131 14.41 13.50 6.39
C ARG A 131 13.55 14.20 7.43
N GLU A 132 13.43 15.52 7.31
CA GLU A 132 12.55 16.33 8.15
C GLU A 132 12.13 17.63 7.45
N GLY A 133 11.09 18.25 7.99
CA GLY A 133 10.67 19.58 7.57
C GLY A 133 11.68 20.64 8.03
N ALA A 134 11.94 21.62 7.18
CA ALA A 134 12.85 22.72 7.43
C ALA A 134 12.15 24.07 7.17
N HIS A 135 10.96 24.24 7.75
CA HIS A 135 10.14 25.43 7.60
C HIS A 135 10.91 26.67 8.10
N PRO A 136 10.94 27.78 7.34
CA PRO A 136 11.78 28.94 7.64
C PRO A 136 11.42 29.66 8.94
N ASP A 137 10.18 29.53 9.41
CA ASP A 137 9.72 30.14 10.65
C ASP A 137 10.03 29.31 11.91
N VAL A 138 10.68 28.15 11.77
CA VAL A 138 11.21 27.41 12.92
C VAL A 138 12.44 28.15 13.43
N GLY A 139 12.37 28.59 14.69
CA GLY A 139 13.42 29.36 15.32
C GLY A 139 14.70 28.57 15.57
N ALA A 140 15.82 29.26 15.68
CA ALA A 140 17.15 28.66 15.85
C ALA A 140 17.31 27.88 17.17
N LEU A 141 16.47 28.16 18.17
CA LEU A 141 16.42 27.45 19.45
C LEU A 141 15.24 26.47 19.52
N GLY A 142 14.64 26.13 18.38
CA GLY A 142 13.56 25.15 18.28
C GLY A 142 12.18 25.69 18.63
N ASP A 143 11.99 26.99 18.82
CA ASP A 143 10.65 27.56 18.94
C ASP A 143 9.87 27.44 17.62
N VAL A 144 8.67 26.86 17.69
CA VAL A 144 7.82 26.64 16.52
C VAL A 144 6.52 27.43 16.66
N PRO A 145 6.13 28.25 15.67
CA PRO A 145 4.80 28.85 15.63
C PRO A 145 3.71 27.77 15.58
N ALA A 146 2.61 27.96 16.30
CA ALA A 146 1.53 26.98 16.35
C ALA A 146 1.06 26.54 14.95
N TRP A 147 0.95 27.47 14.00
CA TRP A 147 0.49 27.16 12.65
C TRP A 147 1.46 26.31 11.81
N VAL A 148 2.72 26.19 12.21
CA VAL A 148 3.72 25.37 11.51
C VAL A 148 3.66 23.91 11.98
N SER A 149 3.39 23.71 13.27
CA SER A 149 3.32 22.36 13.88
C SER A 149 2.08 21.61 13.40
N GLY A 150 2.27 20.50 12.69
CA GLY A 150 1.18 19.70 12.11
C GLY A 150 0.50 20.35 10.91
N ALA A 151 1.11 21.36 10.30
CA ALA A 151 0.55 22.01 9.12
C ALA A 151 0.57 21.07 7.91
N PRO A 152 -0.45 21.11 7.04
CA PRO A 152 -0.39 20.42 5.76
C PRO A 152 0.72 21.02 4.88
N VAL A 153 1.28 20.19 4.00
CA VAL A 153 2.24 20.64 2.98
C VAL A 153 1.61 21.74 2.13
N GLY A 154 2.34 22.84 1.93
CA GLY A 154 1.87 24.00 1.17
C GLY A 154 1.13 25.06 1.99
N ALA A 155 1.00 24.88 3.32
CA ALA A 155 0.44 25.92 4.19
C ALA A 155 1.22 27.25 4.07
N GLU A 156 0.49 28.34 3.85
CA GLU A 156 1.05 29.68 3.61
C GLU A 156 1.02 30.57 4.86
N GLY A 157 0.33 30.13 5.91
CA GLY A 157 0.19 30.88 7.15
C GLY A 157 -0.94 30.35 8.05
N PRO A 158 -1.21 31.02 9.18
CA PRO A 158 -2.24 30.62 10.14
C PRO A 158 -3.61 30.41 9.49
N GLY A 159 -4.13 29.17 9.57
CA GLY A 159 -5.42 28.77 9.02
C GLY A 159 -5.52 28.82 7.49
N ARG A 160 -4.39 28.88 6.76
CA ARG A 160 -4.34 28.98 5.28
C ARG A 160 -3.62 27.77 4.67
N PRO A 161 -4.34 26.70 4.27
CA PRO A 161 -3.74 25.43 3.84
C PRO A 161 -2.99 25.47 2.49
N GLY A 162 -3.04 26.59 1.75
CA GLY A 162 -2.51 26.68 0.39
C GLY A 162 -3.46 26.03 -0.64
N ASN A 163 -3.51 26.58 -1.86
CA ASN A 163 -4.35 26.07 -2.96
C ASN A 163 -3.51 25.62 -4.17
N ASP A 164 -2.19 25.47 -4.01
CA ASP A 164 -1.30 25.04 -5.09
C ASP A 164 -1.59 23.57 -5.45
N PRO A 165 -1.88 23.24 -6.73
CA PRO A 165 -2.03 21.85 -7.17
C PRO A 165 -0.74 21.03 -7.00
N ALA A 166 0.43 21.68 -6.95
CA ALA A 166 1.72 21.05 -6.69
C ALA A 166 2.35 21.66 -5.42
N PRO A 167 1.84 21.33 -4.22
CA PRO A 167 2.25 21.97 -2.99
C PRO A 167 3.73 21.75 -2.73
N ARG A 168 4.36 22.78 -2.15
CA ARG A 168 5.80 22.80 -1.88
C ARG A 168 6.08 22.75 -0.40
N ARG A 169 7.19 22.11 -0.04
CA ARG A 169 7.72 22.13 1.32
C ARG A 169 9.24 22.16 1.29
N ARG A 170 9.82 22.92 2.19
CA ARG A 170 11.27 22.91 2.41
C ARG A 170 11.63 21.75 3.33
N GLU A 171 12.55 20.90 2.89
CA GLU A 171 12.98 19.70 3.61
C GLU A 171 14.49 19.65 3.78
N LEU A 172 14.92 19.07 4.90
CA LEU A 172 16.31 18.71 5.17
C LEU A 172 16.47 17.20 5.01
N LEU A 173 17.38 16.79 4.15
CA LEU A 173 17.75 15.40 3.90
C LEU A 173 19.17 15.15 4.44
N VAL A 174 19.34 14.03 5.13
CA VAL A 174 20.64 13.58 5.64
C VAL A 174 21.15 12.42 4.78
N PRO A 175 22.13 12.67 3.90
CA PRO A 175 22.76 11.61 3.12
C PRO A 175 23.82 10.85 3.93
N ASP A 176 23.79 9.52 3.87
CA ASP A 176 24.92 8.66 4.25
C ASP A 176 25.85 8.50 3.05
N LEU A 177 26.94 9.27 3.06
CA LEU A 177 27.97 9.29 2.02
C LEU A 177 28.93 8.09 2.11
N HIS A 178 28.78 7.24 3.13
CA HIS A 178 29.62 6.05 3.34
C HIS A 178 28.88 4.75 3.07
N ALA A 179 27.60 4.81 2.68
CA ALA A 179 26.78 3.63 2.42
C ALA A 179 27.37 2.68 1.34
N PHE A 180 28.15 3.21 0.39
CA PHE A 180 28.75 2.46 -0.72
C PHE A 180 30.23 2.09 -0.52
N GLY A 181 30.69 2.15 0.73
CA GLY A 181 32.04 1.73 1.10
C GLY A 181 33.13 2.76 0.77
N PRO A 182 34.39 2.44 1.13
CA PRO A 182 35.49 3.40 1.07
C PRO A 182 35.93 3.76 -0.35
N ALA A 183 35.68 2.89 -1.34
CA ALA A 183 36.06 3.13 -2.74
C ALA A 183 35.28 4.27 -3.40
N LEU A 184 34.02 4.49 -2.96
CA LEU A 184 33.12 5.52 -3.49
C LEU A 184 32.93 6.68 -2.49
N SER A 185 33.45 6.54 -1.27
CA SER A 185 33.44 7.59 -0.26
C SER A 185 34.45 8.70 -0.60
N LEU A 186 34.05 9.95 -0.40
CA LEU A 186 35.00 11.07 -0.46
C LEU A 186 35.99 11.04 0.70
N SER A 187 37.22 11.52 0.44
CA SER A 187 38.16 11.80 1.51
C SER A 187 37.64 12.90 2.45
N PRO A 188 38.02 12.90 3.74
CA PRO A 188 37.62 13.94 4.69
C PRO A 188 37.92 15.37 4.19
N THR A 189 39.04 15.55 3.47
CA THR A 189 39.42 16.84 2.89
C THR A 189 38.50 17.27 1.75
N GLN A 190 38.10 16.34 0.87
CA GLN A 190 37.12 16.65 -0.19
C GLN A 190 35.76 17.00 0.42
N LEU A 191 35.29 16.21 1.38
CA LEU A 191 34.01 16.47 2.05
C LEU A 191 34.02 17.83 2.79
N HIS A 192 35.11 18.15 3.49
CA HIS A 192 35.27 19.45 4.14
C HIS A 192 35.17 20.61 3.13
N ARG A 193 35.84 20.50 1.97
CA ARG A 193 35.77 21.53 0.91
C ARG A 193 34.34 21.72 0.39
N LEU A 194 33.58 20.64 0.21
CA LEU A 194 32.18 20.73 -0.25
C LEU A 194 31.31 21.47 0.77
N ARG A 195 31.48 21.16 2.06
CA ARG A 195 30.75 21.80 3.17
C ARG A 195 31.10 23.29 3.30
N THR A 196 32.37 23.66 3.09
CA THR A 196 32.79 25.07 3.08
C THR A 196 32.15 25.84 1.93
N ARG A 197 31.99 25.22 0.76
CA ARG A 197 31.39 25.86 -0.42
C ARG A 197 29.88 26.05 -0.31
N ARG A 198 29.18 25.25 0.51
CA ARG A 198 27.73 25.31 0.74
C ARG A 198 26.87 25.29 -0.53
N ARG A 199 27.40 24.73 -1.62
CA ARG A 199 26.75 24.74 -2.94
C ARG A 199 25.85 23.54 -3.18
N TRP A 200 26.18 22.38 -2.61
CA TRP A 200 25.48 21.11 -2.85
C TRP A 200 25.00 20.45 -1.56
N ILE A 201 25.75 20.66 -0.48
CA ILE A 201 25.43 20.27 0.90
C ILE A 201 25.68 21.48 1.79
N ASN A 202 24.94 21.61 2.88
CA ASN A 202 25.11 22.67 3.86
C ASN A 202 26.41 22.45 4.69
N GLU A 203 26.63 23.32 5.69
CA GLU A 203 27.81 23.23 6.54
C GLU A 203 27.88 21.95 7.38
N ASP A 204 26.73 21.33 7.68
CA ASP A 204 26.60 20.08 8.42
C ASP A 204 26.79 18.85 7.52
N GLY A 205 26.74 19.02 6.19
CA GLY A 205 26.78 17.93 5.22
C GLY A 205 25.40 17.39 4.82
N HIS A 206 24.34 18.14 5.11
CA HIS A 206 22.95 17.81 4.74
C HIS A 206 22.52 18.53 3.46
N VAL A 207 21.46 18.04 2.84
CA VAL A 207 20.87 18.60 1.63
C VAL A 207 19.57 19.30 2.03
N VAL A 208 19.45 20.61 1.79
CA VAL A 208 18.21 21.37 2.05
C VAL A 208 17.59 21.75 0.71
N VAL A 209 16.38 21.29 0.45
CA VAL A 209 15.71 21.43 -0.85
C VAL A 209 14.26 21.86 -0.69
N ASP A 210 13.75 22.60 -1.67
CA ASP A 210 12.32 22.85 -1.83
C ASP A 210 11.73 21.71 -2.66
N VAL A 211 10.94 20.87 -2.02
CA VAL A 211 10.32 19.68 -2.60
C VAL A 211 8.97 20.04 -3.20
N CYS A 212 8.74 19.64 -4.45
CA CYS A 212 7.45 19.74 -5.12
C CYS A 212 6.73 18.40 -5.08
N TYR A 213 5.56 18.39 -4.45
CA TYR A 213 4.68 17.24 -4.45
C TYR A 213 3.80 17.28 -5.70
N PRO A 214 3.64 16.17 -6.44
CA PRO A 214 2.88 16.16 -7.69
C PRO A 214 1.37 16.32 -7.49
N SER A 215 0.85 16.04 -6.29
CA SER A 215 -0.53 16.31 -5.92
C SER A 215 -0.72 16.41 -4.39
N PRO A 216 -1.82 17.02 -3.90
CA PRO A 216 -2.13 17.08 -2.48
C PRO A 216 -2.31 15.68 -1.84
N GLU A 217 -2.78 14.68 -2.58
CA GLU A 217 -2.93 13.31 -2.05
C GLU A 217 -1.59 12.68 -1.70
N VAL A 218 -0.54 12.99 -2.47
CA VAL A 218 0.82 12.46 -2.25
C VAL A 218 1.43 13.03 -0.98
N THR A 219 1.04 14.24 -0.56
CA THR A 219 1.52 14.88 0.68
C THR A 219 1.07 14.15 1.95
N ARG A 220 0.02 13.34 1.87
CA ARG A 220 -0.59 12.64 3.02
C ARG A 220 -0.11 11.18 3.14
N ARG A 221 0.74 10.71 2.22
CA ARG A 221 1.26 9.34 2.25
C ARG A 221 2.27 9.19 3.37
N ASP A 222 2.23 8.05 4.05
CA ASP A 222 3.24 7.68 5.04
C ASP A 222 4.60 7.43 4.38
N ASP A 223 5.66 7.44 5.19
CA ASP A 223 7.05 7.32 4.75
C ASP A 223 7.33 6.03 3.97
N LEU A 224 6.74 4.90 4.38
CA LEU A 224 6.98 3.61 3.73
C LEU A 224 6.22 3.48 2.41
N THR A 225 5.00 4.00 2.34
CA THR A 225 4.25 4.11 1.08
C THR A 225 4.96 5.03 0.10
N ALA A 226 5.45 6.18 0.54
CA ALA A 226 6.22 7.10 -0.30
C ALA A 226 7.50 6.45 -0.84
N TYR A 227 8.19 5.66 0.00
CA TYR A 227 9.36 4.89 -0.41
C TYR A 227 9.02 3.77 -1.42
N ALA A 228 7.95 3.02 -1.20
CA ALA A 228 7.49 2.00 -2.13
C ALA A 228 7.13 2.59 -3.50
N ASP A 229 6.40 3.72 -3.52
CA ASP A 229 6.05 4.42 -4.75
C ASP A 229 7.31 4.94 -5.48
N HIS A 230 8.30 5.46 -4.73
CA HIS A 230 9.59 5.86 -5.30
C HIS A 230 10.32 4.69 -5.97
N LEU A 231 10.38 3.52 -5.33
CA LEU A 231 10.98 2.32 -5.92
C LEU A 231 10.23 1.81 -7.16
N LEU A 232 8.91 1.95 -7.21
CA LEU A 232 8.11 1.46 -8.34
C LEU A 232 8.08 2.43 -9.52
N THR A 233 8.45 3.70 -9.30
CA THR A 233 8.41 4.77 -10.29
C THR A 233 9.82 5.26 -10.63
N THR A 234 10.45 6.04 -9.74
CA THR A 234 11.75 6.69 -9.97
C THR A 234 12.91 5.70 -9.97
N ALA A 235 12.94 4.77 -9.01
CA ALA A 235 14.02 3.79 -8.83
C ALA A 235 13.63 2.40 -9.33
N ARG A 236 12.72 2.32 -10.32
CA ARG A 236 12.18 1.06 -10.85
C ARG A 236 13.25 0.15 -11.43
N GLU A 237 14.25 0.74 -12.08
CA GLU A 237 15.36 -0.02 -12.66
C GLU A 237 16.19 -0.73 -11.58
N GLN A 238 16.45 -0.05 -10.46
CA GLN A 238 17.11 -0.63 -9.29
C GLN A 238 16.28 -1.76 -8.68
N LEU A 239 14.97 -1.52 -8.46
CA LEU A 239 14.05 -2.50 -7.88
C LEU A 239 13.97 -3.78 -8.72
N LEU A 240 13.92 -3.64 -10.04
CA LEU A 240 13.78 -4.75 -10.99
C LEU A 240 15.12 -5.21 -11.58
N SER A 241 16.24 -4.83 -10.96
CA SER A 241 17.55 -5.29 -11.39
C SER A 241 17.68 -6.80 -11.18
N PRO A 242 18.20 -7.58 -12.14
CA PRO A 242 18.45 -9.00 -11.95
C PRO A 242 19.64 -9.28 -11.02
N PHE A 243 20.35 -8.23 -10.57
CA PHE A 243 21.52 -8.34 -9.70
C PHE A 243 21.18 -8.31 -8.20
N VAL A 244 19.93 -8.11 -7.83
CA VAL A 244 19.46 -8.25 -6.44
C VAL A 244 19.54 -9.71 -5.98
N PRO A 245 19.63 -10.00 -4.66
CA PRO A 245 19.70 -11.37 -4.15
C PRO A 245 18.54 -12.23 -4.65
N ILE A 246 17.33 -11.66 -4.66
CA ILE A 246 16.13 -12.30 -5.21
C ILE A 246 15.17 -11.25 -5.77
N SER A 247 14.65 -11.48 -6.97
CA SER A 247 13.75 -10.56 -7.66
C SER A 247 12.40 -10.45 -6.92
N LEU A 248 11.89 -9.21 -6.78
CA LEU A 248 10.55 -8.96 -6.26
C LEU A 248 9.47 -9.72 -7.06
N ALA A 249 9.58 -9.76 -8.38
CA ALA A 249 8.63 -10.48 -9.23
C ALA A 249 8.63 -11.99 -8.94
N ALA A 250 9.79 -12.57 -8.59
CA ALA A 250 9.89 -13.97 -8.19
C ALA A 250 9.33 -14.23 -6.78
N LEU A 251 9.50 -13.28 -5.86
CA LEU A 251 8.91 -13.37 -4.51
C LEU A 251 7.38 -13.27 -4.53
N VAL A 252 6.84 -12.44 -5.40
CA VAL A 252 5.40 -12.22 -5.56
C VAL A 252 4.76 -13.28 -6.46
N GLY A 253 5.52 -13.81 -7.43
CA GLY A 253 5.00 -14.71 -8.46
C GLY A 253 4.20 -14.00 -9.56
N SER A 254 4.39 -12.69 -9.71
CA SER A 254 3.69 -11.84 -10.69
C SER A 254 4.58 -10.68 -11.12
N THR A 255 4.36 -10.19 -12.34
CA THR A 255 4.99 -8.97 -12.88
C THR A 255 4.01 -7.80 -12.97
N HIS A 256 2.77 -7.96 -12.50
CA HIS A 256 1.77 -6.88 -12.50
C HIS A 256 2.11 -5.84 -11.43
N ASP A 257 1.96 -4.57 -11.75
CA ASP A 257 2.39 -3.47 -10.88
C ASP A 257 1.65 -3.47 -9.52
N ASP A 258 0.36 -3.80 -9.51
CA ASP A 258 -0.42 -3.87 -8.26
C ASP A 258 0.08 -4.99 -7.34
N ASP A 259 0.45 -6.15 -7.90
CA ASP A 259 0.99 -7.27 -7.14
C ASP A 259 2.40 -6.96 -6.62
N LEU A 260 3.25 -6.34 -7.45
CA LEU A 260 4.59 -5.89 -7.05
C LEU A 260 4.49 -4.87 -5.92
N ARG A 261 3.54 -3.94 -6.02
CA ARG A 261 3.31 -2.91 -5.00
C ARG A 261 2.82 -3.52 -3.69
N ALA A 262 1.85 -4.41 -3.73
CA ALA A 262 1.36 -5.11 -2.55
C ALA A 262 2.49 -5.94 -1.90
N GLY A 263 3.27 -6.66 -2.71
CA GLY A 263 4.38 -7.47 -2.24
C GLY A 263 5.51 -6.66 -1.60
N LEU A 264 5.86 -5.51 -2.19
CA LEU A 264 6.86 -4.60 -1.64
C LEU A 264 6.42 -4.01 -0.29
N LEU A 265 5.16 -3.58 -0.18
CA LEU A 265 4.60 -3.09 1.09
C LEU A 265 4.60 -4.20 2.15
N GLY A 266 4.27 -5.45 1.80
CA GLY A 266 4.34 -6.57 2.72
C GLY A 266 5.78 -6.90 3.18
N LEU A 267 6.77 -6.71 2.31
CA LEU A 267 8.19 -6.83 2.69
C LEU A 267 8.61 -5.73 3.67
N LEU A 268 8.22 -4.48 3.42
CA LEU A 268 8.48 -3.35 4.32
C LEU A 268 7.83 -3.55 5.69
N ASP A 269 6.57 -4.02 5.71
CA ASP A 269 5.85 -4.40 6.94
C ASP A 269 6.58 -5.51 7.69
N THR A 270 7.05 -6.56 7.00
CA THR A 270 7.84 -7.63 7.61
C THR A 270 9.13 -7.10 8.24
N VAL A 271 9.87 -6.25 7.53
CA VAL A 271 11.11 -5.66 8.04
C VAL A 271 10.84 -4.77 9.25
N GLY A 272 9.82 -3.91 9.17
CA GLY A 272 9.41 -3.05 10.28
C GLY A 272 9.01 -3.85 11.51
N GLY A 273 8.14 -4.84 11.35
CA GLY A 273 7.70 -5.70 12.45
C GLY A 273 8.84 -6.50 13.10
N VAL A 274 9.85 -6.93 12.34
CA VAL A 274 11.04 -7.58 12.91
C VAL A 274 11.91 -6.61 13.71
N LEU A 275 12.07 -5.37 13.25
CA LEU A 275 12.81 -4.33 13.99
C LEU A 275 12.09 -3.99 15.31
N ASP A 276 10.77 -3.80 15.26
CA ASP A 276 9.95 -3.45 16.42
C ASP A 276 9.86 -4.58 17.45
N ALA A 277 9.82 -5.84 17.01
CA ALA A 277 9.75 -7.00 17.90
C ALA A 277 11.11 -7.35 18.56
N SER A 278 12.22 -6.72 18.16
CA SER A 278 13.53 -7.07 18.68
C SER A 278 13.76 -6.57 20.12
N ALA A 279 14.16 -7.49 21.00
CA ALA A 279 14.61 -7.17 22.36
C ALA A 279 15.99 -6.50 22.40
N ALA A 280 16.76 -6.48 21.32
CA ALA A 280 18.03 -5.76 21.23
C ALA A 280 17.87 -4.31 20.74
N LEU A 281 16.76 -4.00 20.06
CA LEU A 281 16.54 -2.73 19.37
C LEU A 281 15.43 -1.91 20.00
N ARG A 282 15.55 -0.59 19.93
CA ARG A 282 14.51 0.37 20.30
C ARG A 282 14.19 1.23 19.09
N THR A 283 12.91 1.45 18.84
CA THR A 283 12.43 2.22 17.69
C THR A 283 11.86 3.58 18.10
N TRP A 284 12.06 4.57 17.24
CA TRP A 284 11.37 5.86 17.21
C TRP A 284 10.75 6.05 15.83
N GLY A 285 9.43 5.96 15.74
CA GLY A 285 8.76 5.77 14.45
C GLY A 285 9.35 4.55 13.73
N HIS A 286 9.84 4.74 12.50
CA HIS A 286 10.47 3.69 11.72
C HIS A 286 11.99 3.57 11.91
N TYR A 287 12.60 4.33 12.83
CA TYR A 287 14.05 4.32 13.06
C TYR A 287 14.44 3.39 14.18
N ALA A 288 15.22 2.35 13.88
CA ALA A 288 15.78 1.42 14.86
C ALA A 288 17.19 1.83 15.30
N MET A 289 17.43 1.71 16.60
CA MET A 289 18.74 1.89 17.25
C MET A 289 18.99 0.74 18.22
N THR A 290 20.26 0.40 18.46
CA THR A 290 20.58 -0.61 19.48
C THR A 290 20.33 -0.05 20.88
N ARG A 291 19.75 -0.84 21.78
CA ARG A 291 19.60 -0.45 23.19
C ARG A 291 20.95 -0.16 23.85
N ALA A 292 22.01 -0.86 23.43
CA ALA A 292 23.38 -0.60 23.86
C ALA A 292 23.82 0.83 23.51
N SER A 293 23.64 1.27 22.25
CA SER A 293 24.02 2.63 21.85
C SER A 293 23.23 3.73 22.57
N LEU A 294 21.96 3.47 22.92
CA LEU A 294 21.16 4.39 23.73
C LEU A 294 21.67 4.46 25.17
N ALA A 295 22.00 3.31 25.77
CA ALA A 295 22.58 3.26 27.10
C ALA A 295 23.94 3.96 27.17
N ASP A 296 24.80 3.74 26.18
CA ASP A 296 26.12 4.40 26.07
C ASP A 296 25.94 5.92 25.96
N CYS A 297 25.01 6.39 25.11
CA CYS A 297 24.70 7.80 24.98
C CYS A 297 24.18 8.42 26.28
N TRP A 298 23.37 7.67 27.04
CA TRP A 298 22.81 8.14 28.31
C TRP A 298 23.86 8.26 29.42
N GLN A 299 24.92 7.45 29.35
CA GLN A 299 26.06 7.48 30.25
C GLN A 299 27.13 8.50 29.85
N ASP A 300 27.13 8.95 28.59
CA ASP A 300 28.07 9.95 28.10
C ASP A 300 27.87 11.30 28.82
N THR A 301 28.98 11.87 29.28
CA THR A 301 29.04 13.19 29.93
C THR A 301 29.46 14.31 28.97
N GLY A 302 29.78 13.97 27.72
CA GLY A 302 30.12 14.91 26.66
C GLY A 302 28.89 15.59 26.04
N PRO A 303 29.09 16.44 25.01
CA PRO A 303 28.01 17.11 24.30
C PRO A 303 27.00 16.12 23.73
N LEU A 304 25.71 16.44 23.82
CA LEU A 304 24.59 15.56 23.42
C LEU A 304 24.50 14.24 24.20
N GLY A 305 25.30 14.07 25.26
CA GLY A 305 25.20 12.94 26.18
C GLY A 305 24.00 13.05 27.12
N GLY A 306 23.89 12.14 28.08
CA GLY A 306 22.71 12.04 28.95
C GLY A 306 22.44 13.30 29.78
N GLY A 307 23.47 14.08 30.13
CA GLY A 307 23.29 15.36 30.82
C GLY A 307 22.49 16.37 29.99
N ASP A 308 22.91 16.56 28.75
CA ASP A 308 22.26 17.44 27.77
C ASP A 308 20.83 16.94 27.47
N LEU A 309 20.64 15.64 27.20
CA LEU A 309 19.32 15.08 26.94
C LEU A 309 18.35 15.27 28.13
N ARG A 310 18.81 15.16 29.38
CA ARG A 310 17.98 15.47 30.56
C ARG A 310 17.63 16.96 30.64
N SER A 311 18.59 17.84 30.33
CA SER A 311 18.33 19.28 30.25
C SER A 311 17.33 19.64 29.16
N PHE A 312 17.35 18.93 28.03
CA PHE A 312 16.36 19.07 26.96
C PHE A 312 14.95 18.73 27.44
N VAL A 313 14.80 17.54 28.03
CA VAL A 313 13.51 17.05 28.53
C VAL A 313 12.94 18.05 29.55
N ALA A 314 13.75 18.48 30.52
CA ALA A 314 13.33 19.48 31.51
C ALA A 314 12.93 20.82 30.87
N ALA A 315 13.64 21.25 29.81
CA ALA A 315 13.28 22.46 29.09
C ALA A 315 11.92 22.35 28.39
N VAL A 316 11.63 21.21 27.76
CA VAL A 316 10.32 20.94 27.14
C VAL A 316 9.23 20.90 28.22
N GLU A 317 9.46 20.20 29.34
CA GLU A 317 8.52 20.10 30.46
C GLU A 317 8.13 21.46 31.03
N HIS A 318 9.10 22.36 31.13
CA HIS A 318 8.90 23.71 31.68
C HIS A 318 8.59 24.80 30.64
N ALA A 319 8.57 24.47 29.34
CA ALA A 319 8.39 25.45 28.26
C ALA A 319 7.06 26.23 28.38
N ALA A 320 6.00 25.57 28.89
CA ALA A 320 4.70 26.19 29.13
C ALA A 320 4.48 26.63 30.59
N THR A 321 5.47 26.48 31.48
CA THR A 321 5.30 26.85 32.89
C THR A 321 5.25 28.38 33.03
N PRO A 322 4.15 28.95 33.55
CA PRO A 322 3.97 30.38 33.63
C PRO A 322 4.91 31.02 34.66
N ALA A 323 5.52 32.15 34.30
CA ALA A 323 6.29 32.95 35.25
C ALA A 323 5.39 33.36 36.43
N LYS A 324 5.79 33.04 37.68
CA LYS A 324 5.01 33.28 38.91
C LYS A 324 4.44 34.71 38.95
N ARG A 325 3.14 34.88 38.66
CA ARG A 325 2.41 36.12 38.95
C ARG A 325 1.89 36.06 40.37
N ARG A 326 2.23 37.07 41.17
CA ARG A 326 1.94 37.08 42.60
C ARG A 326 0.44 37.00 42.90
N HIS A 327 -0.45 37.58 42.11
CA HIS A 327 -1.92 37.55 42.31
C HIS A 327 -2.64 37.54 40.95
N GLY A 328 -3.26 36.43 40.55
CA GLY A 328 -4.13 36.34 39.35
C GLY A 328 -4.32 34.90 38.82
N ARG A 329 -5.46 34.63 38.16
CA ARG A 329 -5.69 33.37 37.41
C ARG A 329 -4.60 33.22 36.37
N THR A 330 -3.91 32.09 36.39
CA THR A 330 -2.84 31.79 35.43
C THR A 330 -3.45 31.57 34.05
N ALA A 331 -3.08 32.42 33.08
CA ALA A 331 -3.52 32.27 31.70
C ALA A 331 -2.95 30.96 31.12
N ALA A 332 -3.69 30.33 30.21
CA ALA A 332 -3.20 29.15 29.52
C ALA A 332 -2.00 29.53 28.63
N VAL A 333 -0.94 28.74 28.69
CA VAL A 333 0.28 28.91 27.89
C VAL A 333 0.50 27.62 27.10
N THR A 334 0.89 27.76 25.85
CA THR A 334 1.25 26.63 24.98
C THR A 334 2.55 26.96 24.27
N ALA A 335 3.48 26.02 24.26
CA ALA A 335 4.77 26.11 23.59
C ALA A 335 4.96 24.89 22.69
N TYR A 336 5.58 25.10 21.53
CA TYR A 336 5.92 24.07 20.57
C TYR A 336 7.43 24.09 20.36
N THR A 337 8.09 22.95 20.56
CA THR A 337 9.55 22.83 20.57
C THR A 337 10.01 21.77 19.55
N ALA A 338 10.69 22.19 18.50
CA ALA A 338 11.35 21.32 17.52
C ALA A 338 12.68 20.78 18.05
N VAL A 339 12.88 19.46 17.94
CA VAL A 339 14.05 18.76 18.49
C VAL A 339 15.34 19.17 17.77
N GLY A 340 15.38 19.07 16.45
CA GLY A 340 16.60 19.22 15.64
C GLY A 340 17.29 20.58 15.79
N PRO A 341 16.59 21.71 15.60
CA PRO A 341 17.15 23.05 15.86
C PRO A 341 17.58 23.24 17.31
N TRP A 342 16.81 22.74 18.27
CA TRP A 342 17.11 22.90 19.69
C TRP A 342 18.44 22.23 20.09
N LEU A 343 18.75 21.04 19.54
CA LEU A 343 20.01 20.33 19.80
C LEU A 343 21.26 21.14 19.40
N ARG A 344 21.15 22.09 18.47
CA ARG A 344 22.25 22.98 18.07
C ARG A 344 22.63 23.98 19.17
N GLY A 345 21.75 24.20 20.15
CA GLY A 345 21.97 25.09 21.29
C GLY A 345 22.99 24.57 22.31
N PHE A 346 23.34 23.28 22.27
CA PHE A 346 24.32 22.72 23.20
C PHE A 346 25.75 23.07 22.83
N THR A 347 26.55 23.34 23.86
CA THR A 347 27.97 23.66 23.69
C THR A 347 28.72 22.43 23.18
N GLY A 348 29.36 22.55 22.02
CA GLY A 348 30.14 21.46 21.41
C GLY A 348 29.34 20.49 20.53
N ALA A 349 28.03 20.70 20.37
CA ALA A 349 27.19 19.82 19.55
C ALA A 349 27.48 19.90 18.04
N THR A 350 28.03 21.01 17.55
CA THR A 350 28.24 21.28 16.12
C THR A 350 28.99 20.18 15.37
N GLU A 351 29.98 19.53 16.00
CA GLU A 351 30.73 18.45 15.35
C GLU A 351 29.96 17.12 15.32
N LEU A 352 29.13 16.87 16.34
CA LEU A 352 28.32 15.65 16.45
C LEU A 352 27.07 15.68 15.56
N LEU A 353 26.56 16.88 15.25
CA LEU A 353 25.42 17.09 14.37
C LEU A 353 25.80 17.07 12.87
N ARG A 354 27.02 16.65 12.53
CA ARG A 354 27.50 16.57 11.15
C ARG A 354 27.08 15.25 10.50
N GLY A 355 26.69 15.31 9.23
CA GLY A 355 26.30 14.16 8.43
C GLY A 355 25.23 13.33 9.15
N VAL A 356 25.42 12.02 9.17
CA VAL A 356 24.49 11.07 9.80
C VAL A 356 24.38 11.19 11.33
N GLY A 357 25.35 11.84 11.99
CA GLY A 357 25.31 12.08 13.43
C GLY A 357 24.11 12.94 13.86
N TYR A 358 23.62 13.80 12.96
CA TYR A 358 22.39 14.56 13.17
C TYR A 358 21.17 13.66 13.38
N ALA A 359 20.97 12.68 12.48
CA ALA A 359 19.87 11.73 12.56
C ALA A 359 19.91 10.92 13.86
N ALA A 360 21.10 10.50 14.27
CA ALA A 360 21.32 9.83 15.55
C ALA A 360 20.89 10.71 16.74
N ALA A 361 21.35 11.97 16.78
CA ALA A 361 21.03 12.88 17.86
C ALA A 361 19.52 13.17 17.95
N VAL A 362 18.87 13.43 16.82
CA VAL A 362 17.41 13.68 16.74
C VAL A 362 16.61 12.47 17.22
N CYS A 363 16.93 11.26 16.74
CA CYS A 363 16.23 10.04 17.17
C CYS A 363 16.43 9.77 18.66
N ARG A 364 17.65 9.93 19.18
CA ARG A 364 17.96 9.73 20.61
C ARG A 364 17.22 10.72 21.50
N ALA A 365 17.17 11.99 21.11
CA ALA A 365 16.48 13.03 21.86
C ALA A 365 14.97 12.78 21.92
N ASN A 366 14.36 12.34 20.82
CA ASN A 366 12.95 11.94 20.82
C ASN A 366 12.68 10.69 21.66
N VAL A 367 13.54 9.66 21.61
CA VAL A 367 13.43 8.48 22.49
C VAL A 367 13.53 8.89 23.96
N ALA A 368 14.47 9.77 24.31
CA ALA A 368 14.62 10.27 25.67
C ALA A 368 13.36 11.00 26.17
N LEU A 369 12.75 11.84 25.33
CA LEU A 369 11.47 12.49 25.64
C LEU A 369 10.34 11.47 25.78
N ALA A 370 10.23 10.52 24.86
CA ALA A 370 9.19 9.51 24.87
C ALA A 370 9.27 8.63 26.13
N ASP A 371 10.48 8.23 26.53
CA ASP A 371 10.71 7.41 27.72
C ASP A 371 10.35 8.19 29.00
N VAL A 372 10.66 9.49 29.09
CA VAL A 372 10.27 10.32 30.24
C VAL A 372 8.76 10.58 30.27
N VAL A 373 8.14 10.87 29.12
CA VAL A 373 6.68 11.01 29.04
C VAL A 373 5.98 9.72 29.45
N HIS A 374 6.51 8.55 29.07
CA HIS A 374 5.92 7.28 29.46
C HIS A 374 6.17 6.91 30.94
N GLY A 375 7.34 7.25 31.48
CA GLY A 375 7.76 6.86 32.83
C GLY A 375 7.32 7.80 33.95
N ASP A 376 7.37 9.11 33.71
CA ASP A 376 7.26 10.15 34.75
C ASP A 376 5.95 10.95 34.68
N SER A 377 5.02 10.57 33.81
CA SER A 377 3.75 11.27 33.62
C SER A 377 2.54 10.35 33.49
N ASP A 378 1.35 10.85 33.80
CA ASP A 378 0.09 10.14 33.54
C ASP A 378 -0.45 10.56 32.16
N GLN A 379 -0.15 9.76 31.13
CA GLN A 379 -0.54 10.02 29.73
C GLN A 379 -0.12 11.42 29.25
N GLY A 380 1.13 11.80 29.53
CA GLY A 380 1.70 13.11 29.19
C GLY A 380 1.43 14.22 30.21
N LEU A 381 0.64 14.00 31.26
CA LEU A 381 0.39 14.99 32.31
C LEU A 381 1.41 14.85 33.45
N PHE A 382 2.22 15.88 33.64
CA PHE A 382 3.24 15.95 34.69
C PHE A 382 2.69 16.56 35.99
N GLU A 383 3.35 16.29 37.11
CA GLU A 383 2.98 16.81 38.43
C GLU A 383 2.97 18.35 38.49
N ASN A 384 3.78 18.99 37.66
CA ASN A 384 3.84 20.44 37.54
C ASN A 384 2.58 21.05 36.86
N GLY A 385 1.64 20.22 36.40
CA GLY A 385 0.39 20.61 35.74
C GLY A 385 0.51 20.88 34.25
N SER A 386 1.69 20.72 33.66
CA SER A 386 1.92 20.76 32.21
C SER A 386 1.55 19.43 31.57
N ARG A 387 0.93 19.48 30.38
CA ARG A 387 0.77 18.33 29.50
C ARG A 387 1.76 18.42 28.35
N ILE A 388 2.52 17.35 28.14
CA ILE A 388 3.48 17.20 27.05
C ILE A 388 2.98 16.11 26.10
N THR A 389 2.88 16.44 24.82
CA THR A 389 2.47 15.51 23.76
C THR A 389 3.27 15.76 22.48
N LEU A 390 3.47 14.74 21.65
CA LEU A 390 3.98 14.91 20.30
C LEU A 390 2.92 15.57 19.43
N ASP A 391 3.28 16.66 18.74
CA ASP A 391 2.34 17.40 17.89
C ASP A 391 2.60 17.17 16.40
N ASP A 392 3.87 17.07 16.02
CA ASP A 392 4.32 16.80 14.66
C ASP A 392 5.56 15.88 14.73
N ALA A 393 5.58 14.77 13.98
CA ALA A 393 6.74 13.86 13.96
C ALA A 393 7.81 14.25 12.93
N PHE A 394 7.50 15.17 12.01
CA PHE A 394 8.30 15.44 10.82
C PHE A 394 8.99 16.81 10.86
N GLU A 395 8.27 17.87 11.24
CA GLU A 395 8.84 19.22 11.21
C GLU A 395 9.98 19.39 12.23
N GLY A 396 11.13 19.91 11.78
CA GLY A 396 12.29 20.15 12.64
C GLY A 396 12.79 18.94 13.43
N GLY A 397 12.59 17.73 12.91
CA GLY A 397 12.99 16.47 13.56
C GLY A 397 12.05 15.99 14.67
N GLY A 398 10.84 16.57 14.73
CA GLY A 398 9.80 16.27 15.72
C GLY A 398 9.52 17.49 16.61
N VAL A 399 8.24 17.87 16.69
CA VAL A 399 7.73 18.99 17.49
C VAL A 399 6.95 18.47 18.68
N TRP A 400 7.44 18.81 19.87
CA TRP A 400 6.78 18.52 21.13
C TRP A 400 6.01 19.73 21.64
N ARG A 401 4.78 19.49 22.05
CA ARG A 401 3.87 20.51 22.56
C ARG A 401 3.79 20.41 24.07
N SER A 402 4.04 21.53 24.73
CA SER A 402 3.83 21.71 26.17
C SER A 402 2.67 22.66 26.40
N ARG A 403 1.69 22.28 27.23
CA ARG A 403 0.55 23.13 27.59
C ARG A 403 0.34 23.19 29.09
N TYR A 404 0.12 24.39 29.60
CA TYR A 404 -0.32 24.63 30.99
C TYR A 404 -1.59 25.51 31.01
N PRO A 405 -2.60 25.20 31.84
CA PRO A 405 -2.78 23.93 32.55
C PRO A 405 -3.16 22.81 31.56
N GLY A 406 -2.57 21.63 31.73
CA GLY A 406 -2.75 20.47 30.83
C GLY A 406 -3.98 19.61 31.13
N GLY A 407 -4.53 19.68 32.34
CA GLY A 407 -5.60 18.77 32.81
C GLY A 407 -6.98 18.95 32.15
N ALA A 408 -7.16 19.97 31.29
CA ALA A 408 -8.44 20.23 30.60
C ALA A 408 -8.55 19.56 29.23
N GLU A 409 -7.49 18.91 28.73
CA GLU A 409 -7.47 18.29 27.41
C GLU A 409 -7.92 16.82 27.43
N ALA A 410 -8.49 16.37 26.32
CA ALA A 410 -8.90 14.97 26.13
C ALA A 410 -7.72 14.00 26.30
N LEU A 411 -8.03 12.80 26.80
CA LEU A 411 -7.07 11.71 26.95
C LEU A 411 -6.81 11.05 25.59
N GLY A 412 -5.54 10.90 25.23
CA GLY A 412 -5.05 10.22 24.03
C GLY A 412 -3.62 9.76 24.25
N ASP A 413 -3.08 8.95 23.34
CA ASP A 413 -1.67 8.55 23.38
C ASP A 413 -0.77 9.78 23.17
N PRO A 414 0.06 10.16 24.15
CA PRO A 414 0.89 11.35 24.06
C PRO A 414 2.00 11.25 23.00
N LEU A 415 2.27 10.06 22.47
CA LEU A 415 3.29 9.82 21.44
C LEU A 415 2.72 9.81 20.01
N THR A 416 1.39 9.86 19.85
CA THR A 416 0.76 9.99 18.54
C THR A 416 0.71 11.47 18.14
N PRO A 417 1.26 11.88 16.96
CA PRO A 417 1.23 13.26 16.50
C PRO A 417 -0.21 13.80 16.39
N ALA A 418 -0.52 14.83 17.17
CA ALA A 418 -1.90 15.33 17.28
C ALA A 418 -2.25 16.49 16.35
N GLY A 419 -1.27 17.21 15.80
CA GLY A 419 -1.47 18.38 14.94
C GLY A 419 -2.31 19.50 15.58
N HIS A 420 -2.25 19.64 16.91
CA HIS A 420 -3.00 20.66 17.64
C HIS A 420 -2.52 22.07 17.34
N GLY A 421 -1.24 22.24 16.97
CA GLY A 421 -0.70 23.49 16.47
C GLY A 421 -1.55 24.04 15.33
N TRP A 422 -1.55 23.35 14.18
CA TRP A 422 -2.33 23.75 13.02
C TRP A 422 -3.81 23.87 13.31
N ALA A 423 -4.40 22.87 13.99
CA ALA A 423 -5.83 22.85 14.29
C ALA A 423 -6.28 24.08 15.11
N SER A 424 -5.42 24.60 15.99
CA SER A 424 -5.73 25.80 16.79
C SER A 424 -5.81 27.10 15.98
N THR A 425 -5.36 27.07 14.72
CA THR A 425 -5.31 28.25 13.83
C THR A 425 -6.45 28.25 12.81
N LEU A 426 -7.18 27.14 12.70
CA LEU A 426 -8.37 27.04 11.89
C LEU A 426 -9.52 27.83 12.55
N PRO A 427 -10.42 28.46 11.78
CA PRO A 427 -11.61 29.10 12.32
C PRO A 427 -12.39 28.10 13.19
N ALA A 428 -12.88 28.55 14.35
CA ALA A 428 -13.75 27.73 15.17
C ALA A 428 -14.94 27.25 14.31
N PRO A 429 -15.25 25.94 14.28
CA PRO A 429 -16.39 25.46 13.51
C PRO A 429 -17.64 26.18 14.01
N SER A 430 -18.38 26.82 13.09
CA SER A 430 -19.68 27.44 13.39
C SER A 430 -20.59 26.39 14.03
N GLU A 431 -21.31 26.77 15.10
CA GLU A 431 -22.32 25.88 15.71
C GLU A 431 -23.29 25.37 14.63
N PRO A 432 -23.60 24.07 14.60
CA PRO A 432 -24.42 23.50 13.52
C PRO A 432 -25.86 24.01 13.61
N GLU A 433 -26.34 24.67 12.55
CA GLU A 433 -27.76 24.91 12.33
C GLU A 433 -28.51 23.58 12.15
N PRO A 434 -29.80 23.48 12.52
CA PRO A 434 -30.57 22.25 12.38
C PRO A 434 -30.75 21.88 10.89
N GLU A 435 -30.08 20.80 10.47
CA GLU A 435 -30.11 20.26 9.10
C GLU A 435 -31.50 19.69 8.76
N ALA A 436 -31.96 19.90 7.51
CA ALA A 436 -33.19 19.32 6.98
C ALA A 436 -33.01 17.85 6.54
N GLU A 437 -34.09 17.05 6.55
CA GLU A 437 -34.08 15.66 6.07
C GLU A 437 -33.56 15.57 4.63
N VAL A 438 -32.71 14.57 4.37
CA VAL A 438 -32.02 14.35 3.09
C VAL A 438 -32.73 13.24 2.31
N ASP A 439 -32.99 13.47 1.02
CA ASP A 439 -33.46 12.43 0.09
C ASP A 439 -32.32 11.45 -0.27
N PRO A 440 -32.59 10.14 -0.44
CA PRO A 440 -31.58 9.17 -0.82
C PRO A 440 -31.04 9.42 -2.23
N VAL A 441 -29.71 9.40 -2.38
CA VAL A 441 -28.99 9.66 -3.64
C VAL A 441 -28.06 8.49 -3.90
N ASP A 442 -28.35 7.72 -4.96
CA ASP A 442 -27.45 6.66 -5.44
C ASP A 442 -26.17 7.32 -5.99
N LEU A 443 -25.03 7.12 -5.34
CA LEU A 443 -23.74 7.63 -5.82
C LEU A 443 -23.27 6.87 -7.09
N PRO A 444 -22.65 7.54 -8.08
CA PRO A 444 -22.06 6.87 -9.24
C PRO A 444 -20.89 5.96 -8.83
N LEU A 445 -20.81 4.77 -9.44
CA LEU A 445 -19.97 3.65 -8.99
C LEU A 445 -18.62 3.60 -9.71
N ALA A 446 -17.54 3.24 -9.00
CA ALA A 446 -16.19 3.10 -9.55
C ALA A 446 -16.01 1.86 -10.47
N ASP A 447 -16.83 0.81 -10.28
CA ASP A 447 -16.61 -0.51 -10.90
C ASP A 447 -17.47 -0.76 -12.15
N ASP A 448 -18.32 0.20 -12.54
CA ASP A 448 -19.37 -0.01 -13.55
C ASP A 448 -18.82 -0.41 -14.93
N ALA A 449 -17.60 0.04 -15.24
CA ALA A 449 -16.86 -0.28 -16.46
C ALA A 449 -16.39 -1.75 -16.54
N SER A 450 -16.23 -2.43 -15.39
CA SER A 450 -15.81 -3.84 -15.31
C SER A 450 -16.97 -4.84 -15.28
N LEU A 451 -18.18 -4.34 -15.01
CA LEU A 451 -19.40 -5.15 -14.97
C LEU A 451 -19.85 -5.46 -16.41
N GLY A 452 -19.96 -6.75 -16.74
CA GLY A 452 -20.58 -7.20 -17.97
C GLY A 452 -19.80 -7.00 -19.26
N SER A 453 -18.46 -7.07 -19.20
CA SER A 453 -17.62 -7.13 -20.39
C SER A 453 -18.01 -8.30 -21.31
N SER A 454 -17.98 -8.04 -22.63
CA SER A 454 -18.23 -9.08 -23.64
C SER A 454 -17.02 -10.00 -23.76
N GLU A 455 -17.26 -11.30 -23.78
CA GLU A 455 -16.24 -12.34 -23.92
C GLU A 455 -16.30 -12.93 -25.34
N LEU A 456 -15.19 -12.89 -26.07
CA LEU A 456 -15.08 -13.53 -27.38
C LEU A 456 -14.89 -15.05 -27.19
N LEU A 457 -15.88 -15.84 -27.60
CA LEU A 457 -15.82 -17.30 -27.47
C LEU A 457 -15.13 -17.96 -28.67
N ARG A 458 -15.38 -17.43 -29.87
CA ARG A 458 -14.86 -18.02 -31.11
C ARG A 458 -14.79 -17.02 -32.25
N LYS A 459 -13.73 -17.16 -33.07
CA LYS A 459 -13.52 -16.38 -34.29
C LYS A 459 -13.00 -17.30 -35.39
N ASP A 460 -13.88 -17.64 -36.32
CA ASP A 460 -13.55 -18.48 -37.47
C ASP A 460 -13.66 -17.66 -38.78
N ALA A 461 -13.34 -18.29 -39.91
CA ALA A 461 -13.45 -17.68 -41.24
C ALA A 461 -14.91 -17.36 -41.62
N ASP A 462 -15.88 -18.10 -41.05
CA ASP A 462 -17.29 -18.02 -41.43
C ASP A 462 -18.18 -17.36 -40.37
N GLU A 463 -17.82 -17.38 -39.08
CA GLU A 463 -18.64 -16.81 -38.00
C GLU A 463 -17.83 -16.21 -36.84
N ILE A 464 -18.45 -15.27 -36.12
CA ILE A 464 -17.96 -14.71 -34.85
C ILE A 464 -18.99 -15.04 -33.77
N VAL A 465 -18.53 -15.62 -32.65
CA VAL A 465 -19.37 -15.95 -31.49
C VAL A 465 -18.82 -15.26 -30.25
N TRP A 466 -19.68 -14.54 -29.55
CA TRP A 466 -19.33 -13.87 -28.30
C TRP A 466 -20.45 -14.01 -27.28
N ARG A 467 -20.11 -13.79 -26.02
CA ARG A 467 -21.02 -13.88 -24.90
C ARG A 467 -21.03 -12.57 -24.14
N ALA A 468 -22.21 -12.12 -23.74
CA ALA A 468 -22.37 -10.91 -22.94
C ALA A 468 -23.52 -11.09 -21.94
N PRO A 469 -23.38 -10.62 -20.69
CA PRO A 469 -24.51 -10.53 -19.78
C PRO A 469 -25.42 -9.36 -20.15
N LEU A 470 -26.72 -9.57 -20.00
CA LEU A 470 -27.72 -8.54 -20.18
C LEU A 470 -27.72 -7.59 -18.98
N ARG A 471 -27.46 -6.30 -19.18
CA ARG A 471 -27.50 -5.28 -18.11
C ARG A 471 -28.92 -4.71 -17.96
N LEU A 472 -29.21 -4.08 -16.82
CA LEU A 472 -30.48 -3.37 -16.61
C LEU A 472 -30.64 -2.18 -17.57
N SER A 473 -29.56 -1.46 -17.86
CA SER A 473 -29.55 -0.37 -18.85
C SER A 473 -29.92 -0.87 -20.25
N HIS A 474 -29.54 -2.11 -20.61
CA HIS A 474 -29.89 -2.77 -21.85
C HIS A 474 -31.40 -3.08 -21.91
N LEU A 475 -31.96 -3.56 -20.80
CA LEU A 475 -33.38 -3.86 -20.66
C LEU A 475 -34.25 -2.61 -20.75
N ILE A 476 -33.87 -1.54 -20.03
CA ILE A 476 -34.61 -0.27 -20.01
C ILE A 476 -34.51 0.44 -21.36
N GLY A 477 -33.30 0.50 -21.93
CA GLY A 477 -33.03 1.24 -23.15
C GLY A 477 -33.27 0.47 -24.45
N GLY A 478 -33.59 -0.83 -24.38
CA GLY A 478 -33.81 -1.67 -25.56
C GLY A 478 -32.58 -1.75 -26.47
N TRP A 479 -31.40 -1.98 -25.90
CA TRP A 479 -30.14 -2.07 -26.66
C TRP A 479 -29.20 -3.12 -26.09
N ILE A 480 -28.20 -3.55 -26.87
CA ILE A 480 -27.11 -4.44 -26.41
C ILE A 480 -25.78 -4.04 -27.07
N PRO A 481 -24.65 -4.03 -26.35
CA PRO A 481 -23.35 -3.73 -26.94
C PRO A 481 -22.95 -4.82 -27.95
N LEU A 482 -22.35 -4.39 -29.05
CA LEU A 482 -21.69 -5.28 -30.00
C LEU A 482 -20.24 -5.48 -29.57
N HIS A 483 -19.73 -6.69 -29.81
CA HIS A 483 -18.30 -6.92 -29.65
C HIS A 483 -17.51 -6.02 -30.63
N PRO A 484 -16.41 -5.35 -30.22
CA PRO A 484 -15.69 -4.38 -31.07
C PRO A 484 -15.27 -4.93 -32.44
N LEU A 485 -14.93 -6.22 -32.50
CA LEU A 485 -14.59 -6.91 -33.75
C LEU A 485 -15.79 -6.96 -34.72
N VAL A 486 -16.98 -7.25 -34.21
CA VAL A 486 -18.22 -7.33 -35.00
C VAL A 486 -18.64 -5.94 -35.46
N ALA A 487 -18.57 -4.94 -34.57
CA ALA A 487 -18.85 -3.55 -34.91
C ALA A 487 -17.95 -3.02 -36.05
N ARG A 488 -16.64 -3.34 -36.00
CA ARG A 488 -15.69 -2.94 -37.04
C ARG A 488 -15.98 -3.62 -38.39
N GLU A 489 -16.26 -4.92 -38.38
CA GLU A 489 -16.51 -5.69 -39.61
C GLU A 489 -17.89 -5.34 -40.22
N LEU A 490 -18.93 -5.14 -39.41
CA LEU A 490 -20.23 -4.63 -39.86
C LEU A 490 -20.11 -3.24 -40.47
N ARG A 491 -19.32 -2.34 -39.85
CA ARG A 491 -19.08 -0.99 -40.38
C ARG A 491 -18.43 -1.04 -41.76
N GLY A 492 -17.41 -1.88 -41.91
CA GLY A 492 -16.69 -2.04 -43.18
C GLY A 492 -17.54 -2.66 -44.30
N SER A 493 -18.53 -3.48 -43.97
CA SER A 493 -19.34 -4.22 -44.95
C SER A 493 -20.69 -3.58 -45.27
N HIS A 494 -21.30 -2.86 -44.33
CA HIS A 494 -22.68 -2.36 -44.45
C HIS A 494 -22.85 -0.88 -44.04
N GLY A 495 -21.76 -0.14 -43.79
CA GLY A 495 -21.79 1.28 -43.45
C GLY A 495 -22.01 1.56 -41.95
N PRO A 496 -22.21 2.83 -41.54
CA PRO A 496 -22.23 3.23 -40.13
C PRO A 496 -23.54 2.93 -39.39
N TYR A 497 -24.64 2.68 -40.11
CA TYR A 497 -25.97 2.40 -39.54
C TYR A 497 -26.68 1.22 -40.24
N PRO A 498 -26.13 -0.01 -40.20
CA PRO A 498 -26.82 -1.15 -40.76
C PRO A 498 -28.06 -1.52 -39.94
N MET A 499 -29.07 -2.09 -40.59
CA MET A 499 -30.26 -2.64 -39.94
C MET A 499 -30.22 -4.18 -40.00
N PRO A 500 -29.43 -4.84 -39.12
CA PRO A 500 -29.44 -6.30 -39.08
C PRO A 500 -30.74 -6.83 -38.49
N ARG A 501 -31.09 -8.05 -38.90
CA ARG A 501 -32.17 -8.84 -38.30
C ARG A 501 -31.61 -9.58 -37.09
N LEU A 502 -32.22 -9.39 -35.92
CA LEU A 502 -31.94 -10.13 -34.70
C LEU A 502 -32.89 -11.32 -34.59
N GLU A 503 -32.34 -12.53 -34.50
CA GLU A 503 -33.09 -13.75 -34.21
C GLU A 503 -32.81 -14.18 -32.78
N LEU A 504 -33.83 -14.17 -31.93
CA LEU A 504 -33.75 -14.50 -30.52
C LEU A 504 -34.31 -15.91 -30.28
N ASP A 505 -33.48 -16.79 -29.71
CA ASP A 505 -33.87 -18.11 -29.24
C ASP A 505 -33.72 -18.22 -27.71
N HIS A 506 -34.85 -18.42 -27.02
CA HIS A 506 -34.88 -18.62 -25.59
C HIS A 506 -35.13 -20.10 -25.26
N ALA A 507 -34.05 -20.85 -25.01
CA ALA A 507 -34.11 -22.30 -24.88
C ALA A 507 -35.20 -22.75 -23.89
N GLY A 508 -36.09 -23.63 -24.36
CA GLY A 508 -37.18 -24.18 -23.55
C GLY A 508 -38.45 -23.33 -23.46
N GLN A 509 -38.52 -22.16 -24.14
CA GLN A 509 -39.71 -21.33 -24.20
C GLN A 509 -40.05 -20.91 -25.64
N THR A 510 -41.35 -20.76 -25.93
CA THR A 510 -41.83 -20.19 -27.20
C THR A 510 -42.00 -18.69 -27.05
N LEU A 511 -41.19 -17.91 -27.75
CA LEU A 511 -41.30 -16.45 -27.80
C LEU A 511 -42.40 -16.01 -28.77
N LYS A 512 -42.91 -14.78 -28.58
CA LYS A 512 -43.79 -14.17 -29.57
C LYS A 512 -43.01 -13.88 -30.85
N GLU A 513 -43.69 -13.85 -31.99
CA GLU A 513 -43.04 -13.69 -33.31
C GLU A 513 -42.25 -12.37 -33.42
N ASP A 514 -42.77 -11.30 -32.84
CA ASP A 514 -42.15 -9.97 -32.75
C ASP A 514 -40.99 -9.87 -31.74
N GLU A 515 -40.91 -10.80 -30.79
CA GLU A 515 -39.79 -10.94 -29.85
C GLU A 515 -38.71 -11.90 -30.38
N ALA A 516 -39.12 -12.94 -31.12
CA ALA A 516 -38.24 -13.96 -31.69
C ALA A 516 -37.47 -13.44 -32.92
N VAL A 517 -38.09 -12.59 -33.72
CA VAL A 517 -37.49 -12.04 -34.95
C VAL A 517 -37.74 -10.54 -35.03
N GLN A 518 -36.66 -9.77 -34.97
CA GLN A 518 -36.74 -8.32 -34.84
C GLN A 518 -35.81 -7.63 -35.83
N GLN A 519 -36.20 -6.46 -36.32
CA GLN A 519 -35.30 -5.55 -37.05
C GLN A 519 -34.70 -4.57 -36.04
N VAL A 520 -33.37 -4.54 -35.96
CA VAL A 520 -32.65 -3.68 -35.01
C VAL A 520 -31.69 -2.77 -35.76
N THR A 521 -31.33 -1.65 -35.16
CA THR A 521 -30.38 -0.70 -35.75
C THR A 521 -29.00 -0.91 -35.11
N ALA A 522 -27.97 -1.11 -35.91
CA ALA A 522 -26.60 -1.12 -35.43
C ALA A 522 -26.03 0.30 -35.49
N GLU A 523 -25.78 0.91 -34.33
CA GLU A 523 -25.13 2.23 -34.25
C GLU A 523 -23.62 2.03 -34.13
N LEU A 524 -22.90 2.33 -35.21
CA LEU A 524 -21.47 2.05 -35.34
C LEU A 524 -20.66 3.37 -35.43
N GLY A 525 -20.72 4.24 -34.41
CA GLY A 525 -19.97 5.51 -34.31
C GLY A 525 -18.56 5.40 -33.67
N ASP A 526 -18.03 6.47 -33.07
CA ASP A 526 -16.69 6.50 -32.43
C ASP A 526 -16.64 5.75 -31.07
N GLU A 527 -17.80 5.43 -30.50
CA GLU A 527 -18.00 4.60 -29.31
C GLU A 527 -18.03 3.09 -29.66
N PRO A 528 -17.87 2.16 -28.68
CA PRO A 528 -18.08 0.74 -28.95
C PRO A 528 -19.50 0.53 -29.51
N GLY A 529 -19.58 -0.08 -30.70
CA GLY A 529 -20.85 -0.21 -31.43
C GLY A 529 -21.92 -0.96 -30.63
N ARG A 530 -23.19 -0.68 -30.90
CA ARG A 530 -24.34 -1.29 -30.20
C ARG A 530 -25.50 -1.58 -31.15
N LEU A 531 -26.36 -2.52 -30.78
CA LEU A 531 -27.67 -2.73 -31.39
C LEU A 531 -28.72 -2.01 -30.57
N THR A 532 -29.57 -1.20 -31.20
CA THR A 532 -30.67 -0.46 -30.58
C THR A 532 -32.02 -0.86 -31.19
N GLY A 533 -33.09 -0.65 -30.44
CA GLY A 533 -34.45 -1.06 -30.84
C GLY A 533 -34.78 -2.53 -30.53
N VAL A 534 -34.04 -3.15 -29.61
CA VAL A 534 -34.27 -4.53 -29.17
C VAL A 534 -35.49 -4.59 -28.23
N ILE A 535 -36.45 -5.44 -28.57
CA ILE A 535 -37.60 -5.79 -27.74
C ILE A 535 -37.22 -7.01 -26.91
N TRP A 536 -37.07 -6.82 -25.59
CA TRP A 536 -36.68 -7.89 -24.68
C TRP A 536 -37.90 -8.69 -24.18
N PRO A 537 -37.84 -10.04 -24.22
CA PRO A 537 -38.89 -10.87 -23.64
C PRO A 537 -39.14 -10.57 -22.17
N ARG A 538 -40.35 -10.88 -21.67
CA ARG A 538 -40.75 -10.56 -20.29
C ARG A 538 -39.90 -11.26 -19.23
N ASP A 539 -39.42 -12.46 -19.53
CA ASP A 539 -38.68 -13.30 -18.59
C ASP A 539 -37.19 -12.93 -18.53
N PHE A 540 -36.73 -12.02 -19.38
CA PHE A 540 -35.35 -11.53 -19.39
C PHE A 540 -35.09 -10.61 -18.18
N LEU A 541 -33.95 -10.83 -17.55
CA LEU A 541 -33.55 -10.22 -16.29
C LEU A 541 -32.09 -9.75 -16.35
N PRO A 542 -31.71 -8.74 -15.53
CA PRO A 542 -30.32 -8.32 -15.43
C PRO A 542 -29.43 -9.49 -15.02
N GLY A 543 -28.31 -9.67 -15.72
CA GLY A 543 -27.35 -10.76 -15.54
C GLY A 543 -27.58 -11.97 -16.43
N LEU A 544 -28.68 -12.07 -17.18
CA LEU A 544 -28.90 -13.20 -18.10
C LEU A 544 -27.75 -13.31 -19.13
N MET A 545 -27.14 -14.49 -19.27
CA MET A 545 -26.04 -14.69 -20.22
C MET A 545 -26.60 -14.93 -21.62
N LEU A 546 -26.16 -14.09 -22.55
CA LEU A 546 -26.56 -14.14 -23.96
C LEU A 546 -25.36 -14.60 -24.79
N GLU A 547 -25.53 -15.66 -25.58
CA GLU A 547 -24.59 -16.05 -26.62
C GLU A 547 -25.07 -15.47 -27.95
N LEU A 548 -24.23 -14.61 -28.54
CA LEU A 548 -24.50 -13.97 -29.82
C LEU A 548 -23.58 -14.55 -30.89
N ARG A 549 -24.16 -14.77 -32.08
CA ARG A 549 -23.50 -15.37 -33.23
C ARG A 549 -23.79 -14.54 -34.46
N TRP A 550 -22.72 -14.19 -35.17
CA TRP A 550 -22.82 -13.43 -36.41
C TRP A 550 -22.02 -14.13 -37.51
N PRO A 551 -22.70 -14.68 -38.55
CA PRO A 551 -22.04 -15.13 -39.76
C PRO A 551 -21.38 -13.94 -40.46
N ARG A 552 -20.09 -14.07 -40.78
CA ARG A 552 -19.31 -12.97 -41.39
C ARG A 552 -19.95 -12.56 -42.72
N GLY A 553 -20.21 -11.26 -42.88
CA GLY A 553 -20.87 -10.70 -44.06
C GLY A 553 -22.38 -10.90 -44.13
N GLY A 554 -23.00 -11.56 -43.15
CA GLY A 554 -24.44 -11.70 -43.05
C GLY A 554 -25.14 -10.49 -42.41
N THR A 555 -26.43 -10.37 -42.66
CA THR A 555 -27.31 -9.35 -42.04
C THR A 555 -28.10 -9.89 -40.85
N VAL A 556 -27.85 -11.14 -40.43
CA VAL A 556 -28.56 -11.81 -39.33
C VAL A 556 -27.62 -12.01 -38.15
N ILE A 557 -28.03 -11.55 -36.98
CA ILE A 557 -27.36 -11.83 -35.70
C ILE A 557 -28.29 -12.76 -34.91
N ARG A 558 -27.77 -13.90 -34.47
CA ARG A 558 -28.51 -14.86 -33.64
C ARG A 558 -28.14 -14.68 -32.19
N LEU A 559 -29.12 -14.58 -31.32
CA LEU A 559 -28.98 -14.47 -29.88
C LEU A 559 -29.63 -15.70 -29.26
N THR A 560 -28.90 -16.41 -28.41
CA THR A 560 -29.39 -17.60 -27.73
C THR A 560 -29.14 -17.52 -26.23
N THR A 561 -29.96 -18.21 -25.46
CA THR A 561 -29.79 -18.38 -24.01
C THR A 561 -29.59 -19.85 -23.69
N THR A 562 -28.81 -20.15 -22.65
CA THR A 562 -28.56 -21.53 -22.21
C THR A 562 -29.40 -21.83 -20.98
N GLN A 563 -30.19 -22.90 -21.03
CA GLN A 563 -30.96 -23.37 -19.88
C GLN A 563 -30.03 -24.02 -18.84
N LEU A 564 -30.27 -23.76 -17.55
CA LEU A 564 -29.59 -24.46 -16.45
C LEU A 564 -30.12 -25.88 -16.32
N GLU A 565 -29.26 -26.82 -15.94
CA GLU A 565 -29.66 -28.20 -15.62
C GLU A 565 -30.69 -28.25 -14.48
N GLU A 566 -30.53 -27.37 -13.49
CA GLU A 566 -31.46 -27.19 -12.37
C GLU A 566 -31.78 -25.69 -12.19
N PRO A 567 -33.06 -25.27 -12.17
CA PRO A 567 -33.42 -23.90 -11.84
C PRO A 567 -32.97 -23.51 -10.42
N VAL A 568 -32.51 -22.28 -10.27
CA VAL A 568 -32.02 -21.73 -8.99
C VAL A 568 -33.00 -20.66 -8.50
N GLN A 569 -33.38 -20.71 -7.22
CA GLN A 569 -34.12 -19.63 -6.58
C GLN A 569 -33.15 -18.56 -6.10
N ILE A 570 -33.37 -17.30 -6.45
CA ILE A 570 -32.59 -16.13 -6.01
C ILE A 570 -33.59 -15.07 -5.53
N GLY A 571 -33.62 -14.83 -4.22
CA GLY A 571 -34.67 -14.02 -3.61
C GLY A 571 -36.05 -14.65 -3.82
N ASP A 572 -36.99 -13.89 -4.36
CA ASP A 572 -38.35 -14.32 -4.74
C ASP A 572 -38.43 -14.86 -6.18
N ARG A 573 -37.34 -14.84 -6.96
CA ARG A 573 -37.32 -15.22 -8.37
C ARG A 573 -36.70 -16.60 -8.62
N VAL A 574 -37.31 -17.37 -9.52
CA VAL A 574 -36.73 -18.60 -10.08
C VAL A 574 -35.95 -18.23 -11.35
N VAL A 575 -34.67 -18.59 -11.43
CA VAL A 575 -33.82 -18.41 -12.60
C VAL A 575 -33.54 -19.75 -13.24
N GLY A 576 -34.02 -19.94 -14.47
CA GLY A 576 -33.90 -21.20 -15.23
C GLY A 576 -32.78 -21.25 -16.26
N HIS A 577 -32.03 -20.14 -16.45
CA HIS A 577 -31.04 -19.98 -17.51
C HIS A 577 -29.73 -19.43 -16.96
N CYS A 578 -28.62 -19.68 -17.65
CA CYS A 578 -27.29 -19.22 -17.25
C CYS A 578 -27.27 -17.70 -17.05
N TYR A 579 -26.66 -17.24 -15.95
CA TYR A 579 -26.60 -15.84 -15.56
C TYR A 579 -25.24 -15.48 -14.94
N ASP A 580 -24.83 -14.21 -15.03
CA ASP A 580 -23.72 -13.64 -14.26
C ASP A 580 -24.25 -13.20 -12.88
N PRO A 581 -23.79 -13.84 -11.78
CA PRO A 581 -24.27 -13.53 -10.44
C PRO A 581 -23.87 -12.14 -9.95
N ARG A 582 -22.82 -11.52 -10.51
CA ARG A 582 -22.37 -10.16 -10.15
C ARG A 582 -23.34 -9.12 -10.71
N VAL A 583 -23.69 -9.24 -11.99
CA VAL A 583 -24.63 -8.34 -12.65
C VAL A 583 -26.01 -8.46 -12.02
N LEU A 584 -26.48 -9.70 -11.79
CA LEU A 584 -27.76 -9.94 -11.12
C LEU A 584 -27.80 -9.30 -9.72
N THR A 585 -26.74 -9.49 -8.93
CA THR A 585 -26.69 -8.93 -7.57
C THR A 585 -26.74 -7.41 -7.59
N ARG A 586 -25.99 -6.77 -8.50
CA ARG A 586 -25.88 -5.31 -8.62
C ARG A 586 -27.17 -4.66 -9.13
N GLU A 587 -27.78 -5.26 -10.15
CA GLU A 587 -28.79 -4.59 -10.98
C GLU A 587 -30.22 -5.07 -10.76
N ASP A 588 -30.43 -6.14 -9.99
CA ASP A 588 -31.76 -6.58 -9.53
C ASP A 588 -32.04 -6.10 -8.09
N ALA A 589 -31.42 -5.00 -7.66
CA ALA A 589 -31.56 -4.39 -6.34
C ALA A 589 -32.99 -3.82 -6.12
N PRO A 590 -33.47 -3.68 -4.86
CA PRO A 590 -34.75 -3.02 -4.60
C PRO A 590 -34.84 -1.64 -5.26
N GLY A 591 -35.94 -1.36 -5.96
CA GLY A 591 -36.10 -0.13 -6.75
C GLY A 591 -35.51 -0.20 -8.17
N SER A 592 -34.86 -1.30 -8.55
CA SER A 592 -34.34 -1.57 -9.90
C SER A 592 -35.22 -2.60 -10.61
N ASN A 593 -35.81 -2.20 -11.75
CA ASN A 593 -36.56 -3.10 -12.62
C ASN A 593 -36.56 -2.57 -14.06
N ARG A 594 -37.12 -3.33 -15.00
CA ARG A 594 -37.17 -2.97 -16.43
C ARG A 594 -37.90 -1.65 -16.76
N HIS A 595 -38.57 -1.02 -15.80
CA HIS A 595 -39.26 0.26 -15.95
C HIS A 595 -38.55 1.44 -15.28
N GLY A 596 -37.47 1.19 -14.53
CA GLY A 596 -36.73 2.25 -13.87
C GLY A 596 -35.79 1.74 -12.79
N ASP A 597 -34.90 2.65 -12.39
CA ASP A 597 -33.88 2.41 -11.38
C ASP A 597 -33.83 3.59 -10.42
N SER A 598 -34.51 3.49 -9.26
CA SER A 598 -34.61 4.60 -8.30
C SER A 598 -34.68 4.13 -6.85
N ALA A 599 -33.99 4.86 -5.97
CA ALA A 599 -34.07 4.70 -4.51
C ALA A 599 -35.26 5.45 -3.89
N ALA A 600 -35.94 6.32 -4.64
CA ALA A 600 -37.01 7.17 -4.12
C ALA A 600 -38.23 6.33 -3.68
N GLY A 601 -38.76 6.63 -2.49
CA GLY A 601 -39.93 5.95 -1.93
C GLY A 601 -39.64 4.59 -1.28
N LEU A 602 -38.37 4.15 -1.23
CA LEU A 602 -37.98 2.93 -0.53
C LEU A 602 -37.95 3.16 0.99
N GLY A 603 -38.47 2.20 1.76
CA GLY A 603 -38.33 2.19 3.21
C GLY A 603 -36.90 1.85 3.66
N PRO A 604 -36.53 2.11 4.93
CA PRO A 604 -35.16 1.88 5.44
C PRO A 604 -34.59 0.49 5.14
N ARG A 605 -35.38 -0.57 5.32
CA ARG A 605 -34.96 -1.95 4.99
C ARG A 605 -34.59 -2.15 3.52
N GLN A 606 -35.37 -1.57 2.61
CA GLN A 606 -35.11 -1.68 1.18
C GLN A 606 -33.92 -0.83 0.76
N LEU A 607 -33.72 0.34 1.38
CA LEU A 607 -32.54 1.18 1.18
C LEU A 607 -31.26 0.45 1.60
N VAL A 608 -31.25 -0.22 2.77
CA VAL A 608 -30.08 -0.99 3.20
C VAL A 608 -29.74 -2.10 2.19
N ILE A 609 -30.71 -2.91 1.77
CA ILE A 609 -30.47 -3.99 0.79
C ILE A 609 -30.00 -3.41 -0.55
N ARG A 610 -30.62 -2.32 -1.01
CA ARG A 610 -30.22 -1.63 -2.25
C ARG A 610 -28.77 -1.17 -2.17
N THR A 611 -28.40 -0.43 -1.13
CA THR A 611 -27.06 0.12 -0.98
C THR A 611 -25.99 -0.95 -0.80
N VAL A 612 -26.26 -2.03 -0.06
CA VAL A 612 -25.30 -3.15 0.06
C VAL A 612 -25.05 -3.81 -1.30
N ARG A 613 -26.11 -4.09 -2.07
CA ARG A 613 -26.02 -4.71 -3.39
C ARG A 613 -25.38 -3.78 -4.43
N ARG A 614 -25.73 -2.49 -4.39
CA ARG A 614 -25.27 -1.47 -5.35
C ARG A 614 -23.89 -0.91 -5.09
N CYS A 615 -23.48 -0.80 -3.83
CA CYS A 615 -22.25 -0.11 -3.44
C CYS A 615 -21.24 -1.03 -2.74
N GLY A 616 -21.63 -2.26 -2.37
CA GLY A 616 -20.73 -3.22 -1.74
C GLY A 616 -19.69 -3.79 -2.70
N LEU A 617 -18.58 -4.27 -2.13
CA LEU A 617 -17.55 -5.06 -2.80
C LEU A 617 -18.18 -6.35 -3.35
N LEU A 618 -18.11 -6.56 -4.67
CA LEU A 618 -18.65 -7.74 -5.34
C LEU A 618 -17.60 -8.84 -5.48
N THR A 619 -17.92 -10.04 -5.00
CA THR A 619 -17.13 -11.25 -5.24
C THR A 619 -17.59 -11.96 -6.53
N LEU A 620 -16.76 -12.87 -7.06
CA LEU A 620 -17.03 -13.59 -8.31
C LEU A 620 -18.31 -14.47 -8.26
N ASP A 621 -18.70 -14.93 -7.07
CA ASP A 621 -19.92 -15.72 -6.83
C ASP A 621 -21.18 -14.86 -6.62
N GLY A 622 -21.05 -13.53 -6.65
CA GLY A 622 -22.14 -12.56 -6.52
C GLY A 622 -22.46 -12.15 -5.09
N HIS A 623 -21.57 -12.35 -4.11
CA HIS A 623 -21.75 -11.74 -2.79
C HIS A 623 -21.39 -10.26 -2.85
N ALA A 624 -22.20 -9.41 -2.23
CA ALA A 624 -21.95 -7.98 -2.10
C ALA A 624 -21.71 -7.62 -0.65
N LEU A 625 -20.58 -6.97 -0.34
CA LEU A 625 -20.15 -6.69 1.03
C LEU A 625 -19.89 -5.21 1.24
N LEU A 626 -20.57 -4.59 2.21
CA LEU A 626 -20.45 -3.16 2.50
C LEU A 626 -19.99 -2.97 3.94
N ASP A 627 -19.09 -2.01 4.17
CA ASP A 627 -18.79 -1.58 5.54
C ASP A 627 -20.02 -0.89 6.15
N ARG A 628 -20.44 -1.39 7.31
CA ARG A 628 -21.59 -0.88 8.05
C ARG A 628 -21.47 0.63 8.35
N SER A 629 -20.26 1.12 8.62
CA SER A 629 -20.00 2.53 8.98
C SER A 629 -20.24 3.51 7.83
N VAL A 630 -20.15 3.09 6.57
CA VAL A 630 -20.39 3.97 5.40
C VAL A 630 -21.81 3.91 4.87
N LEU A 631 -22.63 2.99 5.36
CA LEU A 631 -24.00 2.79 4.92
C LEU A 631 -24.82 4.11 4.89
N PRO A 632 -24.81 4.97 5.94
CA PRO A 632 -25.59 6.21 5.90
C PRO A 632 -25.14 7.15 4.78
N ASN A 633 -23.83 7.33 4.59
CA ASN A 633 -23.30 8.18 3.52
C ASN A 633 -23.54 7.57 2.13
N ALA A 634 -23.51 6.25 2.01
CA ALA A 634 -23.75 5.54 0.74
C ALA A 634 -25.24 5.55 0.33
N VAL A 635 -26.17 5.71 1.28
CA VAL A 635 -27.62 5.86 1.00
C VAL A 635 -27.98 7.29 0.59
N TYR A 636 -27.42 8.29 1.27
CA TYR A 636 -27.86 9.69 1.14
C TYR A 636 -26.86 10.60 0.39
N GLY A 637 -25.69 10.08 -0.01
CA GLY A 637 -24.61 10.84 -0.65
C GLY A 637 -23.91 11.87 0.26
N ARG A 638 -24.45 12.11 1.46
CA ARG A 638 -23.94 12.99 2.51
C ARG A 638 -24.34 12.44 3.89
N ARG A 639 -23.83 13.04 4.96
CA ARG A 639 -24.18 12.66 6.32
C ARG A 639 -25.68 12.93 6.58
N PRO A 640 -26.49 11.92 6.94
CA PRO A 640 -27.92 12.11 7.21
C PRO A 640 -28.19 12.48 8.67
N LEU A 641 -29.44 12.88 8.97
CA LEU A 641 -29.88 13.18 10.33
C LEU A 641 -29.78 11.98 11.26
N GLY A 642 -29.64 12.23 12.57
CA GLY A 642 -29.56 11.18 13.59
C GLY A 642 -30.75 10.21 13.58
N ALA A 643 -31.97 10.70 13.29
CA ALA A 643 -33.16 9.86 13.15
C ALA A 643 -33.10 8.94 11.93
N GLN A 644 -32.62 9.44 10.79
CA GLN A 644 -32.44 8.65 9.55
C GLN A 644 -31.32 7.61 9.73
N ALA A 645 -30.21 7.99 10.35
CA ALA A 645 -29.13 7.05 10.70
C ALA A 645 -29.61 5.95 11.65
N ALA A 646 -30.39 6.31 12.68
CA ALA A 646 -30.96 5.34 13.61
C ALA A 646 -31.96 4.38 12.94
N ALA A 647 -32.77 4.88 11.99
CA ALA A 647 -33.69 4.06 11.21
C ALA A 647 -32.94 3.04 10.32
N LEU A 648 -31.82 3.44 9.71
CA LEU A 648 -30.96 2.52 8.95
C LEU A 648 -30.33 1.46 9.86
N GLU A 649 -29.82 1.85 11.03
CA GLU A 649 -29.23 0.89 11.98
C GLU A 649 -30.25 -0.12 12.52
N SER A 650 -31.49 0.32 12.80
CA SER A 650 -32.59 -0.59 13.15
C SER A 650 -32.88 -1.57 12.03
N ALA A 651 -32.92 -1.09 10.77
CA ALA A 651 -33.14 -1.94 9.61
C ALA A 651 -32.01 -2.96 9.39
N VAL A 652 -30.75 -2.58 9.61
CA VAL A 652 -29.61 -3.52 9.57
C VAL A 652 -29.78 -4.63 10.61
N ALA A 653 -30.15 -4.28 11.84
CA ALA A 653 -30.35 -5.26 12.91
C ALA A 653 -31.45 -6.27 12.58
N GLU A 654 -32.59 -5.80 12.04
CA GLU A 654 -33.69 -6.67 11.59
C GLU A 654 -33.26 -7.61 10.46
N LEU A 655 -32.57 -7.08 9.44
CA LEU A 655 -32.13 -7.86 8.27
C LEU A 655 -31.09 -8.93 8.62
N LEU A 656 -30.21 -8.65 9.59
CA LEU A 656 -29.27 -9.64 10.14
C LEU A 656 -30.01 -10.73 10.94
N ALA A 657 -31.01 -10.36 11.74
CA ALA A 657 -31.82 -11.31 12.51
C ALA A 657 -32.60 -12.27 11.60
N GLU A 658 -33.14 -11.76 10.49
CA GLU A 658 -33.85 -12.53 9.48
C GLU A 658 -32.93 -13.31 8.52
N ARG A 659 -31.60 -13.14 8.64
CA ARG A 659 -30.58 -13.74 7.76
C ARG A 659 -30.73 -13.36 6.29
N LEU A 660 -31.30 -12.18 6.02
CA LEU A 660 -31.32 -11.57 4.69
C LEU A 660 -30.01 -10.81 4.40
N LEU A 661 -29.32 -10.39 5.46
CA LEU A 661 -27.91 -10.00 5.44
C LEU A 661 -27.11 -10.96 6.31
N GLU A 662 -25.82 -11.10 5.99
CA GLU A 662 -24.86 -11.83 6.81
C GLU A 662 -23.85 -10.86 7.43
N PRO A 663 -23.50 -11.04 8.72
CA PRO A 663 -22.37 -10.34 9.29
C PRO A 663 -21.08 -10.96 8.73
N ALA A 664 -20.18 -10.11 8.29
CA ALA A 664 -18.86 -10.50 7.84
C ALA A 664 -17.81 -9.63 8.54
N LEU A 665 -16.61 -10.16 8.67
CA LEU A 665 -15.47 -9.37 9.11
C LEU A 665 -14.59 -9.11 7.89
N GLY A 666 -14.46 -7.84 7.55
CA GLY A 666 -13.55 -7.36 6.54
C GLY A 666 -12.44 -6.55 7.15
N SER A 667 -11.69 -5.91 6.28
CA SER A 667 -10.68 -4.95 6.70
C SER A 667 -10.64 -3.78 5.72
N ARG A 668 -10.11 -2.63 6.14
CA ARG A 668 -9.85 -1.53 5.22
C ARG A 668 -8.37 -1.47 4.91
N ASP A 669 -8.06 -1.34 3.63
CA ASP A 669 -6.72 -0.91 3.27
C ASP A 669 -6.52 0.58 3.54
N VAL A 670 -5.29 1.01 3.30
CA VAL A 670 -4.83 2.38 3.52
C VAL A 670 -5.49 3.40 2.57
N TRP A 671 -6.16 2.96 1.50
CA TRP A 671 -6.99 3.81 0.62
C TRP A 671 -8.46 3.86 1.05
N GLY A 672 -8.78 3.22 2.18
CA GLY A 672 -10.14 3.11 2.69
C GLY A 672 -10.99 2.10 1.91
N GLN A 673 -10.40 1.30 1.00
CA GLN A 673 -11.12 0.28 0.25
C GLN A 673 -11.38 -0.93 1.16
N PRO A 674 -12.64 -1.41 1.25
CA PRO A 674 -12.96 -2.59 2.03
C PRO A 674 -12.46 -3.87 1.34
N HIS A 675 -11.94 -4.81 2.13
CA HIS A 675 -11.50 -6.15 1.71
C HIS A 675 -12.27 -7.24 2.45
N TYR A 676 -12.55 -8.33 1.75
CA TYR A 676 -13.15 -9.53 2.34
C TYR A 676 -12.52 -10.81 1.75
N PRO A 677 -12.14 -11.80 2.57
CA PRO A 677 -12.15 -11.78 4.04
C PRO A 677 -11.18 -10.73 4.62
N ALA A 678 -11.33 -10.40 5.91
CA ALA A 678 -10.42 -9.50 6.61
C ALA A 678 -8.95 -9.92 6.40
N ARG A 679 -8.13 -8.97 5.96
CA ARG A 679 -6.68 -9.16 5.79
C ARG A 679 -6.00 -8.90 7.12
N ASN A 680 -5.06 -9.78 7.49
CA ASN A 680 -4.25 -9.59 8.69
C ASN A 680 -3.46 -8.26 8.60
N GLY A 681 -3.34 -7.53 9.71
CA GLY A 681 -2.66 -6.24 9.77
C GLY A 681 -3.50 -5.01 9.37
N GLN A 682 -4.69 -5.21 8.78
CA GLN A 682 -5.61 -4.12 8.47
C GLN A 682 -6.68 -3.99 9.58
N PRO A 683 -7.14 -2.77 9.91
CA PRO A 683 -8.21 -2.58 10.88
C PRO A 683 -9.44 -3.39 10.48
N ALA A 684 -9.81 -4.33 11.35
CA ALA A 684 -10.98 -5.16 11.14
C ALA A 684 -12.22 -4.26 11.17
N ILE A 685 -12.99 -4.30 10.08
CA ILE A 685 -14.23 -3.54 9.96
C ILE A 685 -15.42 -4.49 9.90
N PRO A 686 -16.53 -4.12 10.57
CA PRO A 686 -17.77 -4.88 10.45
C PRO A 686 -18.35 -4.68 9.04
N LEU A 687 -18.42 -5.77 8.29
CA LEU A 687 -19.10 -5.81 7.01
C LEU A 687 -20.51 -6.36 7.18
N ILE A 688 -21.43 -5.82 6.39
CA ILE A 688 -22.75 -6.39 6.13
C ILE A 688 -22.75 -6.94 4.70
N GLY A 689 -23.00 -8.24 4.58
CA GLY A 689 -22.98 -8.96 3.32
C GLY A 689 -24.39 -9.29 2.84
N TYR A 690 -24.65 -9.10 1.56
CA TYR A 690 -25.74 -9.75 0.85
C TYR A 690 -25.18 -10.95 0.09
N ARG A 691 -25.65 -12.15 0.45
CA ARG A 691 -25.38 -13.39 -0.27
C ARG A 691 -26.67 -13.81 -1.00
N PRO A 692 -26.70 -13.84 -2.34
CA PRO A 692 -27.79 -14.48 -3.05
C PRO A 692 -27.92 -15.94 -2.60
N ALA A 693 -28.99 -16.23 -1.85
CA ALA A 693 -29.22 -17.55 -1.28
C ALA A 693 -29.53 -18.55 -2.41
N ARG A 694 -28.54 -19.32 -2.85
CA ARG A 694 -28.72 -20.39 -3.84
C ARG A 694 -29.41 -21.59 -3.20
N ARG A 695 -30.73 -21.57 -3.14
CA ARG A 695 -31.50 -22.78 -2.84
C ARG A 695 -31.65 -23.56 -4.13
N ARG A 696 -30.96 -24.69 -4.24
CA ARG A 696 -31.29 -25.70 -5.25
C ARG A 696 -32.76 -26.04 -5.07
N VAL A 697 -33.56 -25.92 -6.13
CA VAL A 697 -34.93 -26.44 -6.10
C VAL A 697 -34.78 -27.95 -6.10
N ILE A 698 -34.82 -28.56 -4.92
CA ILE A 698 -34.71 -30.01 -4.75
C ILE A 698 -35.85 -30.66 -5.55
N ARG A 699 -35.49 -31.32 -6.66
CA ARG A 699 -36.29 -32.46 -7.11
C ARG A 699 -35.95 -33.68 -6.24
N PRO A 700 -36.91 -34.58 -6.01
CA PRO A 700 -36.71 -35.68 -5.07
C PRO A 700 -35.64 -36.66 -5.58
N TRP A 701 -34.60 -36.85 -4.75
CA TRP A 701 -33.66 -37.99 -4.63
C TRP A 701 -32.61 -38.28 -5.74
N GLY A 702 -31.33 -38.38 -5.33
CA GLY A 702 -30.32 -39.22 -6.01
C GLY A 702 -28.82 -38.86 -5.88
N GLY A 703 -28.19 -39.15 -4.74
CA GLY A 703 -26.81 -39.69 -4.52
C GLY A 703 -25.55 -39.18 -5.24
N GLY A 704 -24.53 -38.80 -4.45
CA GLY A 704 -23.10 -39.03 -4.77
C GLY A 704 -22.11 -37.94 -4.34
N GLU A 705 -21.56 -38.02 -3.13
CA GLU A 705 -20.39 -37.21 -2.70
C GLU A 705 -19.06 -37.78 -3.26
N PRO A 706 -18.06 -36.93 -3.55
CA PRO A 706 -16.66 -37.34 -3.54
C PRO A 706 -15.88 -36.77 -2.35
N THR A 707 -15.12 -37.67 -1.73
CA THR A 707 -14.19 -37.48 -0.61
C THR A 707 -13.01 -36.55 -0.91
N HIS A 708 -12.73 -35.60 -0.01
CA HIS A 708 -11.50 -34.79 0.00
C HIS A 708 -10.32 -35.54 0.64
N ARG A 709 -9.15 -35.48 -0.01
CA ARG A 709 -7.86 -35.96 0.49
C ARG A 709 -6.97 -34.75 0.85
N ARG A 710 -6.30 -34.80 2.01
CA ARG A 710 -5.35 -33.78 2.51
C ARG A 710 -4.10 -33.73 1.61
N LEU A 711 -3.62 -32.53 1.29
CA LEU A 711 -2.37 -32.26 0.55
C LEU A 711 -1.25 -31.89 1.51
N ASP A 712 -0.09 -32.53 1.37
CA ASP A 712 1.17 -32.18 2.03
C ASP A 712 1.73 -30.86 1.49
N VAL A 713 2.27 -30.02 2.37
CA VAL A 713 2.82 -28.70 2.03
C VAL A 713 4.23 -28.85 1.48
N VAL A 714 4.36 -28.64 0.18
CA VAL A 714 5.61 -28.65 -0.57
C VAL A 714 6.20 -27.23 -0.59
N GLN A 715 7.47 -27.04 -0.20
CA GLN A 715 8.10 -25.71 -0.13
C GLN A 715 8.85 -25.39 -1.43
N PHE A 716 8.36 -24.41 -2.19
CA PHE A 716 9.01 -23.90 -3.39
C PHE A 716 10.15 -22.92 -3.04
N VAL A 717 11.33 -23.10 -3.64
CA VAL A 717 12.47 -22.19 -3.52
C VAL A 717 12.66 -21.48 -4.86
N PRO A 718 12.39 -20.17 -4.95
CA PRO A 718 12.63 -19.38 -6.17
C PRO A 718 14.13 -19.26 -6.47
N GLY A 719 14.47 -19.01 -7.74
CA GLY A 719 15.85 -18.79 -8.15
C GLY A 719 16.45 -17.52 -7.54
N HIS A 720 17.72 -17.56 -7.14
CA HIS A 720 18.38 -16.47 -6.41
C HIS A 720 19.88 -16.38 -6.72
N LEU A 721 20.47 -15.19 -6.51
CA LEU A 721 21.92 -14.97 -6.62
C LEU A 721 22.64 -15.32 -5.32
N ARG A 722 23.80 -15.95 -5.46
CA ARG A 722 24.66 -16.33 -4.34
C ARG A 722 26.10 -15.85 -4.56
N ARG A 723 26.71 -15.26 -3.53
CA ARG A 723 28.12 -14.85 -3.54
C ARG A 723 29.03 -16.09 -3.47
N LEU A 724 30.06 -16.14 -4.32
CA LEU A 724 31.07 -17.18 -4.32
C LEU A 724 32.18 -16.85 -3.32
N ARG A 725 32.80 -17.90 -2.78
CA ARG A 725 34.03 -17.75 -2.00
C ARG A 725 35.15 -17.25 -2.91
N PRO A 726 36.11 -16.46 -2.37
CA PRO A 726 37.27 -16.01 -3.14
C PRO A 726 37.96 -17.18 -3.88
N GLY A 727 38.23 -16.99 -5.17
CA GLY A 727 38.89 -17.98 -6.03
C GLY A 727 37.98 -19.03 -6.70
N PHE A 728 36.68 -19.03 -6.43
CA PHE A 728 35.72 -19.88 -7.13
C PHE A 728 35.07 -19.15 -8.32
N LEU A 729 34.78 -19.88 -9.39
CA LEU A 729 34.13 -19.36 -10.59
C LEU A 729 32.79 -20.08 -10.85
N PRO A 730 31.77 -19.39 -11.37
CA PRO A 730 30.51 -20.02 -11.75
C PRO A 730 30.71 -20.91 -12.98
N SER A 731 30.03 -22.06 -13.01
CA SER A 731 29.99 -22.93 -14.18
C SER A 731 29.20 -22.30 -15.34
N GLU A 732 29.48 -22.70 -16.58
CA GLU A 732 28.76 -22.21 -17.76
C GLU A 732 27.25 -22.50 -17.67
N ALA A 733 26.87 -23.65 -17.10
CA ALA A 733 25.47 -23.98 -16.86
C ALA A 733 24.75 -22.95 -15.97
N GLN A 734 25.44 -22.42 -14.95
CA GLN A 734 24.88 -21.38 -14.07
C GLN A 734 24.82 -20.01 -14.74
N ARG A 735 25.76 -19.70 -15.65
CA ARG A 735 25.70 -18.49 -16.49
C ARG A 735 24.52 -18.54 -17.46
N VAL A 736 24.28 -19.70 -18.09
CA VAL A 736 23.12 -19.92 -18.97
C VAL A 736 21.81 -19.83 -18.19
N ALA A 737 21.73 -20.48 -17.02
CA ALA A 737 20.54 -20.43 -16.17
C ALA A 737 20.21 -18.99 -15.71
N PHE A 738 21.23 -18.18 -15.41
CA PHE A 738 21.04 -16.76 -15.09
C PHE A 738 20.50 -15.96 -16.28
N ARG A 739 21.02 -16.19 -17.50
CA ARG A 739 20.50 -15.57 -18.73
C ARG A 739 19.03 -15.94 -18.97
N GLU A 740 18.67 -17.20 -18.77
CA GLU A 740 17.28 -17.66 -18.85
C GLU A 740 16.38 -17.01 -17.79
N HIS A 741 16.87 -16.88 -16.55
CA HIS A 741 16.16 -16.18 -15.49
C HIS A 741 15.87 -14.71 -15.86
N CYS A 742 16.87 -13.99 -16.38
CA CYS A 742 16.68 -12.60 -16.85
C CYS A 742 15.59 -12.50 -17.93
N ARG A 743 15.56 -13.44 -18.89
CA ARG A 743 14.51 -13.48 -19.92
C ARG A 743 13.12 -13.72 -19.33
N SER A 744 13.01 -14.60 -18.33
CA SER A 744 11.71 -14.86 -17.65
C SER A 744 11.15 -13.64 -16.93
N LEU A 745 12.02 -12.73 -16.50
CA LEU A 745 11.67 -11.44 -15.89
C LEU A 745 11.37 -10.33 -16.93
N GLY A 746 11.30 -10.68 -18.22
CA GLY A 746 11.04 -9.73 -19.30
C GLY A 746 12.23 -8.83 -19.67
N LYS A 747 13.46 -9.19 -19.29
CA LYS A 747 14.67 -8.44 -19.65
C LYS A 747 15.23 -8.87 -21.01
N ALA A 748 15.81 -7.91 -21.74
CA ALA A 748 16.45 -8.15 -23.03
C ALA A 748 17.72 -9.02 -22.93
N ASP A 749 18.16 -9.63 -24.03
CA ASP A 749 19.43 -10.36 -24.07
C ASP A 749 20.63 -9.41 -23.87
N GLY A 750 21.63 -9.83 -23.08
CA GLY A 750 22.82 -9.03 -22.76
C GLY A 750 23.24 -9.03 -21.28
N TRP A 751 22.38 -9.51 -20.38
CA TRP A 751 22.71 -9.68 -18.97
C TRP A 751 23.62 -10.89 -18.77
N GLU A 752 24.73 -10.70 -18.08
CA GLU A 752 25.67 -11.77 -17.73
C GLU A 752 25.90 -11.78 -16.22
N LEU A 753 26.29 -12.94 -15.70
CA LEU A 753 26.43 -13.15 -14.27
C LEU A 753 27.57 -12.29 -13.69
N PRO A 754 27.34 -11.50 -12.61
CA PRO A 754 28.36 -10.62 -12.04
C PRO A 754 29.60 -11.38 -11.54
N TYR A 755 30.76 -10.74 -11.61
CA TYR A 755 32.00 -11.33 -11.10
C TYR A 755 31.89 -11.67 -9.61
N GLY A 756 32.29 -12.88 -9.22
CA GLY A 756 32.23 -13.34 -7.83
C GLY A 756 30.87 -13.88 -7.38
N TYR A 757 29.92 -14.07 -8.29
CA TYR A 757 28.59 -14.62 -7.98
C TYR A 757 28.34 -15.95 -8.69
N THR A 758 27.28 -16.66 -8.29
CA THR A 758 26.67 -17.79 -9.00
C THR A 758 25.16 -17.69 -8.89
N PHE A 759 24.44 -18.32 -9.81
CA PHE A 759 22.99 -18.44 -9.74
C PHE A 759 22.60 -19.77 -9.08
N VAL A 760 21.47 -19.79 -8.38
CA VAL A 760 20.84 -20.98 -7.84
C VAL A 760 19.48 -21.10 -8.51
N THR A 761 19.25 -22.20 -9.24
CA THR A 761 18.00 -22.43 -9.96
C THR A 761 16.85 -22.73 -9.01
N GLU A 762 15.64 -22.36 -9.43
CA GLU A 762 14.42 -22.71 -8.73
C GLU A 762 14.30 -24.23 -8.52
N HIS A 763 13.85 -24.63 -7.33
CA HIS A 763 13.66 -26.03 -7.00
C HIS A 763 12.65 -26.19 -5.87
N THR A 764 12.08 -27.37 -5.80
CA THR A 764 11.08 -27.73 -4.80
C THR A 764 11.72 -28.58 -3.71
N ARG A 765 11.62 -28.16 -2.45
CA ARG A 765 12.07 -28.97 -1.31
C ARG A 765 10.90 -29.75 -0.73
N GLY A 766 11.00 -31.09 -0.78
CA GLY A 766 10.21 -31.99 0.05
C GLY A 766 10.78 -31.99 1.47
N ARG A 767 9.91 -32.05 2.48
CA ARG A 767 10.32 -32.22 3.88
C ARG A 767 10.68 -33.67 4.16
#